data_AF-I6NDE6-F1
#
_entry.id   AF-I6NDE6-F1
#
_cell.length_a   1.000
_cell.length_b   1.000
_cell.length_c   1.000
_cell.angle_alpha   90.00
_cell.angle_beta   90.00
_cell.angle_gamma   90.00
#
_symmetry.space_group_name_H-M   'P 1'
#
loop_
_entity.id
_entity.type
_entity.pdbx_description
1 polymer ?
#
loop_
_entity_poly.entity_id
_entity_poly.type
_entity_poly.pdbx_seq_one_letter_code
_entity_poly.pdbx_strand_id
1 'polypeptide(L)'
;MAVSTPDATSSASAFVTTFLFNGIIALLFVLLFLTLRPKYQRVYQPRSLPDVNTVRDPERTDEVPDGYFSWVAYLFTKPHSYLIQNMSLDGYFFVRYLIIFGSLSLIGCVILFPILLPVNAVRGRRFKGFERLAFSNVTNKNRFFAHVFLSWLYFGILIYTIYRELYYYVSMRQAIQTTPYYNSQVGSRTLILTEFSPPSNGKSGGIGDDEEEAILRSTFKGVQYVVLARDHSELQKLVRERAKVTKKYESALNKVVNKSVKVRRGAELDGNASTTTSRFPHPEKSDDDFEKYLKKRPTHGLGKIPLIGDKVDTLDYCPNQIGKLNSEIKSKQDNWTSDKKAGTCFLVFESQKDAQLAYQTTPAVLKRSSYDKRLIGYAPEDICWENLDTSKAIRKSKRAIGNAILTAMIIFWAIPVAAVGAISNINFLTEKVHFLRFINNMPSSLMGIITGLLPSIALAILMSLVPIFIKKVGRISGSVTRQDTELYCQGWYFAFQVVQVFLVTTLASSATSTVSAVIDDPDNAMILLSNNMPKASNFYITYFLLLGLLFPSGFLLQLVTLVLSMFLGKILDSTPRQKWNRYNRLSLPHWGVIYPLVELLVCIYITYSIISPMLLIFSSIALCFFSLAYLYNLNYVYGFSYDLKGRNYVRALFQIFVGLYLAEICLLGLFIMAKSWGPMVLNIIFMILTVVAHLYFKRRFLPLVDAIPLSVINHSEDVGNFVYPARDQGLSEVLQAGDPSVAAGDIVTVTGDKVVGLLSGLSGSKNPNSSAGPPSSSDQKQSRLVSGDTSESADKAAETAAESTGKAVDDSLALSVSKPSSLLAKIKGYFSPSTTCTYPLVKNRVPEAYNLPVNYESDYERLAYTDPCVTEAEPIIWVAKDPMGVSTKQIQFASKFGVQVKDENTDYDEKGRSAYTGNPPDFDPTKKT
;
A
#
# COMPACT_ATOMS: atom_id res chain seq x y z
N MET A 1 16.34 28.65 -30.05
CA MET A 1 17.68 29.08 -30.52
C MET A 1 18.44 27.85 -30.96
N ALA A 2 19.05 27.95 -32.16
CA ALA A 2 19.94 27.02 -32.85
C ALA A 2 20.05 25.57 -32.32
N VAL A 3 19.50 24.65 -33.11
CA VAL A 3 19.73 23.21 -33.04
C VAL A 3 21.21 22.94 -33.38
N SER A 4 22.03 22.73 -32.36
CA SER A 4 23.31 22.05 -32.52
C SER A 4 23.06 20.55 -32.38
N THR A 5 23.35 19.81 -33.45
CA THR A 5 23.48 18.36 -33.40
C THR A 5 24.57 18.01 -32.37
N PRO A 6 24.27 17.22 -31.33
CA PRO A 6 25.30 16.84 -30.37
C PRO A 6 26.23 15.82 -31.03
N ASP A 7 27.46 16.23 -31.30
CA ASP A 7 28.56 15.32 -31.62
C ASP A 7 28.69 14.26 -30.52
N ALA A 8 28.97 13.02 -30.91
CA ALA A 8 29.06 11.83 -30.03
C ALA A 8 30.18 11.90 -28.95
N THR A 9 30.94 12.98 -28.87
CA THR A 9 31.82 13.35 -27.76
C THR A 9 31.07 13.93 -26.54
N SER A 10 29.78 14.26 -26.69
CA SER A 10 28.94 14.90 -25.66
C SER A 10 28.28 13.96 -24.65
N SER A 11 28.07 12.67 -24.99
CA SER A 11 27.26 11.77 -24.13
C SER A 11 28.01 11.30 -22.87
N ALA A 12 29.29 10.93 -22.99
CA ALA A 12 30.11 10.50 -21.86
C ALA A 12 30.47 11.66 -20.92
N SER A 13 30.74 12.86 -21.45
CA SER A 13 31.04 14.05 -20.66
C SER A 13 29.80 14.59 -19.94
N ALA A 14 28.63 14.58 -20.60
CA ALA A 14 27.36 14.89 -19.95
C ALA A 14 27.06 13.89 -18.82
N PHE A 15 27.26 12.59 -19.06
CA PHE A 15 27.14 11.56 -18.04
C PHE A 15 28.04 11.82 -16.82
N VAL A 16 29.34 12.07 -17.02
CA VAL A 16 30.28 12.33 -15.92
C VAL A 16 29.86 13.56 -15.13
N THR A 17 29.44 14.62 -15.83
CA THR A 17 28.96 15.85 -15.19
C THR A 17 27.72 15.58 -14.33
N THR A 18 26.74 14.86 -14.85
CA THR A 18 25.52 14.51 -14.10
C THR A 18 25.81 13.57 -12.94
N PHE A 19 26.70 12.59 -13.12
CA PHE A 19 27.13 11.69 -12.05
C PHE A 19 27.81 12.46 -10.92
N LEU A 20 28.77 13.33 -11.22
CA LEU A 20 29.47 14.13 -10.22
C LEU A 20 28.53 15.07 -9.49
N PHE A 21 27.69 15.82 -10.21
CA PHE A 21 26.73 16.73 -9.61
C PHE A 21 25.75 16.02 -8.67
N ASN A 22 25.11 14.95 -9.16
CA ASN A 22 24.15 14.19 -8.38
C ASN A 22 24.81 13.42 -7.23
N GLY A 23 26.02 12.91 -7.45
CA GLY A 23 26.82 12.22 -6.45
C GLY A 23 27.22 13.15 -5.29
N ILE A 24 27.63 14.39 -5.59
CA ILE A 24 27.96 15.40 -4.57
C ILE A 24 26.71 15.74 -3.74
N ILE A 25 25.56 15.96 -4.37
CA ILE A 25 24.31 16.25 -3.65
C ILE A 25 23.89 15.07 -2.78
N ALA A 26 23.93 13.86 -3.33
CA ALA A 26 23.59 12.64 -2.59
C ALA A 26 24.54 12.42 -1.41
N LEU A 27 25.85 12.67 -1.59
CA LEU A 27 26.84 12.61 -0.51
C LEU A 27 26.52 13.65 0.57
N LEU A 28 26.20 14.89 0.20
CA LEU A 28 25.80 15.93 1.14
C LEU A 28 24.57 15.51 1.94
N PHE A 29 23.54 14.97 1.28
CA PHE A 29 22.33 14.50 1.94
C PHE A 29 22.62 13.35 2.91
N VAL A 30 23.46 12.39 2.52
CA VAL A 30 23.84 11.29 3.41
C VAL A 30 24.66 11.81 4.59
N LEU A 31 25.62 12.71 4.39
CA LEU A 31 26.40 13.30 5.48
C LEU A 31 25.52 14.11 6.45
N LEU A 32 24.56 14.87 5.92
CA LEU A 32 23.62 15.64 6.72
C LEU A 32 22.67 14.72 7.48
N PHE A 33 22.22 13.62 6.88
CA PHE A 33 21.48 12.56 7.58
C PHE A 33 22.30 11.98 8.73
N LEU A 34 23.54 11.57 8.48
CA LEU A 34 24.41 10.96 9.49
C LEU A 34 24.68 11.89 10.68
N THR A 35 24.81 13.19 10.44
CA THR A 35 25.08 14.20 11.49
C THR A 35 23.81 14.65 12.22
N LEU A 36 22.67 14.72 11.53
CA LEU A 36 21.40 15.15 12.13
C LEU A 36 20.60 14.03 12.79
N ARG A 37 20.78 12.77 12.35
CA ARG A 37 20.11 11.59 12.93
C ARG A 37 20.20 11.52 14.45
N PRO A 38 21.40 11.58 15.08
CA PRO A 38 21.50 11.52 16.54
C PRO A 38 20.94 12.77 17.24
N LYS A 39 20.95 13.94 16.57
CA LYS A 39 20.48 15.22 17.15
C LYS A 39 18.97 15.37 17.15
N TYR A 40 18.30 14.86 16.11
CA TYR A 40 16.86 15.02 15.89
C TYR A 40 16.14 13.67 15.87
N GLN A 41 16.19 12.97 17.00
CA GLN A 41 15.62 11.62 17.15
C GLN A 41 14.14 11.55 16.76
N ARG A 42 13.33 12.59 17.05
CA ARG A 42 11.91 12.64 16.66
C ARG A 42 11.69 12.62 15.13
N VAL A 43 12.64 13.07 14.33
CA VAL A 43 12.51 13.03 12.86
C VAL A 43 12.96 11.68 12.33
N TYR A 44 14.09 11.17 12.82
CA TYR A 44 14.78 10.04 12.21
C TYR A 44 14.55 8.68 12.90
N GLN A 45 14.06 8.67 14.14
CA GLN A 45 13.68 7.47 14.89
C GLN A 45 12.44 7.69 15.77
N PRO A 46 11.33 8.29 15.27
CA PRO A 46 10.16 8.52 16.08
C PRO A 46 9.51 7.26 16.66
N ARG A 47 9.76 6.08 16.07
CA ARG A 47 9.18 4.81 16.53
C ARG A 47 9.89 4.16 17.69
N SER A 48 11.12 4.56 18.00
CA SER A 48 11.82 4.09 19.19
C SER A 48 11.50 4.95 20.42
N LEU A 49 10.95 6.15 20.22
CA LEU A 49 10.69 7.09 21.31
C LEU A 49 9.49 6.66 22.16
N PRO A 50 9.65 6.57 23.50
CA PRO A 50 8.54 6.21 24.38
C PRO A 50 7.45 7.29 24.45
N ASP A 51 7.84 8.55 24.25
CA ASP A 51 6.95 9.73 24.30
C ASP A 51 5.94 9.78 23.14
N VAL A 52 6.11 8.95 22.11
CA VAL A 52 5.17 8.85 20.99
C VAL A 52 4.06 7.86 21.36
N ASN A 53 2.96 8.41 21.86
CA ASN A 53 1.86 7.64 22.45
C ASN A 53 0.99 6.87 21.45
N THR A 54 1.07 7.20 20.16
CA THR A 54 0.25 6.56 19.10
C THR A 54 0.85 5.25 18.58
N VAL A 55 2.10 4.91 18.93
CA VAL A 55 2.71 3.65 18.49
C VAL A 55 2.36 2.55 19.50
N ARG A 56 1.86 1.42 18.99
CA ARG A 56 1.59 0.24 19.81
C ARG A 56 2.89 -0.35 20.34
N ASP A 57 2.87 -0.83 21.57
CA ASP A 57 4.06 -1.37 22.24
C ASP A 57 4.73 -2.54 21.48
N PRO A 58 4.01 -3.51 20.86
CA PRO A 58 4.64 -4.54 20.03
C PRO A 58 5.21 -4.04 18.69
N GLU A 59 4.83 -2.84 18.25
CA GLU A 59 5.30 -2.23 16.99
C GLU A 59 6.46 -1.25 17.22
N ARG A 60 6.81 -1.00 18.48
CA ARG A 60 7.90 -0.13 18.90
C ARG A 60 9.23 -0.78 18.57
N THR A 61 10.11 -0.02 17.92
CA THR A 61 11.43 -0.51 17.53
C THR A 61 12.47 -0.24 18.61
N ASP A 62 13.48 -1.10 18.67
CA ASP A 62 14.70 -0.84 19.43
C ASP A 62 15.34 0.49 18.98
N GLU A 63 16.13 1.11 19.85
CA GLU A 63 16.89 2.30 19.45
C GLU A 63 17.97 1.94 18.41
N VAL A 64 18.26 2.90 17.52
CA VAL A 64 19.30 2.73 16.51
C VAL A 64 20.66 2.62 17.21
N PRO A 65 21.51 1.63 16.88
CA PRO A 65 22.84 1.52 17.47
C PRO A 65 23.71 2.76 17.30
N ASP A 66 24.56 3.02 18.28
CA ASP A 66 25.50 4.13 18.24
C ASP A 66 26.50 4.00 17.08
N GLY A 67 26.88 5.13 16.50
CA GLY A 67 27.80 5.22 15.37
C GLY A 67 27.15 5.56 14.03
N TYR A 68 27.90 6.22 13.14
CA TYR A 68 27.34 6.77 11.90
C TYR A 68 26.78 5.68 10.96
N PHE A 69 27.49 4.57 10.75
CA PHE A 69 27.11 3.52 9.80
C PHE A 69 26.69 2.17 10.44
N SER A 70 26.73 2.06 11.76
CA SER A 70 26.39 0.81 12.48
C SER A 70 24.98 0.30 12.20
N TRP A 71 24.03 1.21 11.98
CA TRP A 71 22.64 0.90 11.62
C TRP A 71 22.50 0.05 10.35
N VAL A 72 23.42 0.17 9.39
CA VAL A 72 23.38 -0.61 8.14
C VAL A 72 23.60 -2.08 8.47
N ALA A 73 24.73 -2.39 9.12
CA ALA A 73 25.06 -3.76 9.52
C ALA A 73 24.00 -4.33 10.47
N TYR A 74 23.48 -3.52 11.39
CA TYR A 74 22.40 -3.91 12.29
C TYR A 74 21.14 -4.35 11.53
N LEU A 75 20.61 -3.53 10.63
CA LEU A 75 19.37 -3.88 9.92
C LEU A 75 19.53 -5.08 8.99
N PHE A 76 20.69 -5.26 8.34
CA PHE A 76 20.94 -6.42 7.47
C PHE A 76 21.18 -7.72 8.24
N THR A 77 21.59 -7.66 9.51
CA THR A 77 21.80 -8.86 10.35
C THR A 77 20.53 -9.32 11.07
N LYS A 78 19.50 -8.46 11.16
CA LYS A 78 18.24 -8.80 11.82
C LYS A 78 17.47 -9.90 11.07
N PRO A 79 16.81 -10.82 11.81
CA PRO A 79 16.02 -11.88 11.20
C PRO A 79 14.78 -11.32 10.49
N HIS A 80 14.23 -12.11 9.56
CA HIS A 80 13.02 -11.73 8.83
C HIS A 80 11.81 -11.48 9.76
N SER A 81 11.71 -12.19 10.89
CA SER A 81 10.67 -11.94 11.90
C SER A 81 10.72 -10.51 12.44
N TYR A 82 11.91 -10.03 12.83
CA TYR A 82 12.09 -8.63 13.27
C TYR A 82 11.66 -7.64 12.18
N LEU A 83 12.00 -7.90 10.91
CA LEU A 83 11.62 -7.02 9.81
C LEU A 83 10.12 -7.00 9.57
N ILE A 84 9.43 -8.15 9.65
CA ILE A 84 7.97 -8.22 9.46
C ILE A 84 7.24 -7.50 10.59
N GLN A 85 7.66 -7.71 11.84
CA GLN A 85 7.08 -7.05 13.01
C GLN A 85 7.20 -5.52 12.91
N ASN A 86 8.37 -5.04 12.50
CA ASN A 86 8.68 -3.62 12.52
C ASN A 86 8.39 -2.88 11.22
N MET A 87 8.29 -3.53 10.07
CA MET A 87 8.02 -2.85 8.79
C MET A 87 6.59 -3.07 8.29
N SER A 88 5.75 -3.79 9.05
CA SER A 88 4.51 -4.43 8.59
C SER A 88 4.74 -5.46 7.47
N LEU A 89 3.72 -6.27 7.19
CA LEU A 89 3.77 -7.24 6.10
C LEU A 89 3.94 -6.57 4.72
N ASP A 90 3.26 -5.45 4.49
CA ASP A 90 3.34 -4.70 3.23
C ASP A 90 4.72 -4.09 3.00
N GLY A 91 5.33 -3.52 4.04
CA GLY A 91 6.67 -2.96 3.97
C GLY A 91 7.75 -4.02 3.79
N TYR A 92 7.60 -5.19 4.42
CA TYR A 92 8.45 -6.34 4.19
C TYR A 92 8.44 -6.77 2.72
N PHE A 93 7.25 -6.96 2.11
CA PHE A 93 7.16 -7.36 0.71
C PHE A 93 7.67 -6.28 -0.25
N PHE A 94 7.50 -5.00 0.08
CA PHE A 94 8.04 -3.91 -0.74
C PHE A 94 9.59 -3.88 -0.72
N VAL A 95 10.22 -4.01 0.44
CA VAL A 95 11.69 -4.09 0.50
C VAL A 95 12.20 -5.38 -0.14
N ARG A 96 11.48 -6.48 0.02
CA ARG A 96 11.76 -7.74 -0.67
C ARG A 96 11.71 -7.57 -2.19
N TYR A 97 10.73 -6.84 -2.73
CA TYR A 97 10.67 -6.48 -4.15
C TYR A 97 11.95 -5.77 -4.61
N LEU A 98 12.36 -4.72 -3.89
CA LEU A 98 13.57 -3.95 -4.21
C LEU A 98 14.84 -4.81 -4.20
N ILE A 99 15.03 -5.61 -3.14
CA ILE A 99 16.22 -6.46 -2.99
C ILE A 99 16.27 -7.50 -4.12
N ILE A 100 15.15 -8.16 -4.42
CA ILE A 100 15.12 -9.22 -5.43
C ILE A 100 15.38 -8.65 -6.82
N PHE A 101 14.66 -7.60 -7.22
CA PHE A 101 14.83 -7.02 -8.56
C PHE A 101 16.14 -6.23 -8.71
N GLY A 102 16.69 -5.68 -7.62
CA GLY A 102 18.05 -5.13 -7.60
C GLY A 102 19.14 -6.20 -7.67
N SER A 103 18.93 -7.36 -7.06
CA SER A 103 19.84 -8.51 -7.19
C SER A 103 19.77 -9.14 -8.60
N LEU A 104 18.58 -9.19 -9.21
CA LEU A 104 18.40 -9.68 -10.57
C LEU A 104 19.09 -8.79 -11.60
N SER A 105 19.07 -7.46 -11.43
CA SER A 105 19.85 -6.58 -12.31
C SER A 105 21.35 -6.80 -12.18
N LEU A 106 21.85 -7.03 -10.95
CA LEU A 106 23.26 -7.39 -10.70
C LEU A 106 23.63 -8.74 -11.34
N ILE A 107 22.79 -9.76 -11.18
CA ILE A 107 22.96 -11.06 -11.83
C ILE A 107 22.91 -10.90 -13.36
N GLY A 108 22.05 -10.02 -13.86
CA GLY A 108 22.00 -9.63 -15.27
C GLY A 108 23.34 -9.11 -15.78
N CYS A 109 24.05 -8.28 -15.02
CA CYS A 109 25.41 -7.85 -15.37
C CYS A 109 26.36 -9.05 -15.55
N VAL A 110 26.33 -10.00 -14.62
CA VAL A 110 27.21 -11.18 -14.64
C VAL A 110 26.92 -12.10 -15.83
N ILE A 111 25.64 -12.30 -16.15
CA ILE A 111 25.21 -13.20 -17.24
C ILE A 111 25.41 -12.54 -18.61
N LEU A 112 25.01 -11.28 -18.75
CA LEU A 112 24.91 -10.62 -20.05
C LEU A 112 26.25 -10.00 -20.48
N PHE A 113 27.06 -9.45 -19.57
CA PHE A 113 28.24 -8.67 -19.96
C PHE A 113 29.34 -9.45 -20.66
N PRO A 114 29.71 -10.67 -20.20
CA PRO A 114 30.79 -11.43 -20.82
C PRO A 114 30.55 -11.74 -22.30
N ILE A 115 29.28 -11.79 -22.72
CA ILE A 115 28.90 -12.17 -24.09
C ILE A 115 28.37 -10.95 -24.87
N LEU A 116 27.40 -10.20 -24.35
CA LEU A 116 26.80 -9.08 -25.10
C LEU A 116 27.78 -7.93 -25.33
N LEU A 117 28.62 -7.57 -24.36
CA LEU A 117 29.52 -6.42 -24.54
C LEU A 117 30.56 -6.67 -25.64
N PRO A 118 31.28 -7.81 -25.68
CA PRO A 118 32.19 -8.11 -26.78
C PRO A 118 31.46 -8.25 -28.11
N VAL A 119 30.30 -8.93 -28.14
CA VAL A 119 29.50 -9.12 -29.36
C VAL A 119 29.07 -7.78 -29.95
N ASN A 120 28.72 -6.81 -29.11
CA ASN A 120 28.30 -5.48 -29.52
C ASN A 120 29.48 -4.58 -29.91
N ALA A 121 30.63 -4.70 -29.23
CA ALA A 121 31.77 -3.80 -29.43
C ALA A 121 32.58 -4.06 -30.70
N VAL A 122 32.63 -5.30 -31.19
CA VAL A 122 33.55 -5.73 -32.26
C VAL A 122 32.97 -5.39 -33.64
N ARG A 123 33.78 -4.80 -34.55
CA ARG A 123 33.43 -4.57 -35.98
C ARG A 123 32.02 -3.98 -36.22
N GLY A 124 31.59 -3.04 -35.37
CA GLY A 124 30.30 -2.37 -35.45
C GLY A 124 30.30 -1.08 -36.27
N ARG A 125 29.25 -0.27 -36.14
CA ARG A 125 29.02 1.02 -36.83
C ARG A 125 29.93 2.20 -36.38
N ARG A 126 31.02 1.92 -35.67
CA ARG A 126 31.99 2.90 -35.12
C ARG A 126 31.37 3.98 -34.22
N PHE A 127 30.28 3.68 -33.52
CA PHE A 127 29.75 4.57 -32.47
C PHE A 127 30.75 4.75 -31.32
N LYS A 128 30.68 5.90 -30.63
CA LYS A 128 31.54 6.26 -29.47
C LYS A 128 30.75 6.13 -28.15
N GLY A 129 31.46 6.08 -27.02
CA GLY A 129 30.83 6.02 -25.69
C GLY A 129 30.03 4.74 -25.45
N PHE A 130 28.94 4.84 -24.69
CA PHE A 130 28.07 3.70 -24.35
C PHE A 130 27.35 3.10 -25.57
N GLU A 131 27.12 3.87 -26.63
CA GLU A 131 26.47 3.38 -27.86
C GLU A 131 27.31 2.32 -28.59
N ARG A 132 28.64 2.30 -28.39
CA ARG A 132 29.52 1.24 -28.91
C ARG A 132 29.17 -0.14 -28.34
N LEU A 133 28.62 -0.16 -27.13
CA LEU A 133 28.32 -1.38 -26.37
C LEU A 133 26.85 -1.80 -26.50
N ALA A 134 26.05 -1.04 -27.24
CA ALA A 134 24.63 -1.27 -27.43
C ALA A 134 24.34 -2.12 -28.68
N PHE A 135 23.12 -2.66 -28.73
CA PHE A 135 22.58 -3.41 -29.87
C PHE A 135 22.72 -2.67 -31.20
N SER A 136 22.54 -1.34 -31.19
CA SER A 136 22.59 -0.49 -32.40
C SER A 136 23.93 -0.53 -33.14
N ASN A 137 25.03 -0.90 -32.46
CA ASN A 137 26.34 -1.00 -33.06
C ASN A 137 26.53 -2.27 -33.91
N VAL A 138 25.69 -3.30 -33.73
CA VAL A 138 25.82 -4.60 -34.39
C VAL A 138 25.36 -4.53 -35.86
N THR A 139 26.21 -5.00 -36.78
CA THR A 139 25.94 -5.05 -38.22
C THR A 139 25.77 -6.47 -38.75
N ASN A 140 26.43 -7.45 -38.13
CA ASN A 140 26.43 -8.85 -38.58
C ASN A 140 25.18 -9.60 -38.13
N LYS A 141 24.46 -10.19 -39.09
CA LYS A 141 23.21 -10.93 -38.84
C LYS A 141 23.38 -12.09 -37.84
N ASN A 142 24.48 -12.83 -37.92
CA ASN A 142 24.73 -13.99 -37.07
C ASN A 142 24.92 -13.62 -35.58
N ARG A 143 25.27 -12.37 -35.28
CA ARG A 143 25.47 -11.90 -33.89
C ARG A 143 24.16 -11.62 -33.16
N PHE A 144 23.05 -11.45 -33.90
CA PHE A 144 21.74 -11.29 -33.30
C PHE A 144 21.23 -12.57 -32.63
N PHE A 145 21.75 -13.75 -32.99
CA PHE A 145 21.45 -14.99 -32.25
C PHE A 145 21.93 -14.93 -30.80
N ALA A 146 23.07 -14.31 -30.53
CA ALA A 146 23.54 -14.11 -29.14
C ALA A 146 22.55 -13.27 -28.32
N HIS A 147 21.93 -12.26 -28.94
CA HIS A 147 20.94 -11.42 -28.27
C HIS A 147 19.66 -12.18 -27.92
N VAL A 148 19.18 -13.04 -28.83
CA VAL A 148 17.97 -13.83 -28.59
C VAL A 148 18.19 -14.92 -27.56
N PHE A 149 19.27 -15.69 -27.65
CA PHE A 149 19.51 -16.75 -26.66
C PHE A 149 19.79 -16.18 -25.25
N LEU A 150 20.46 -15.04 -25.16
CA LEU A 150 20.64 -14.35 -23.88
C LEU A 150 19.35 -13.68 -23.38
N SER A 151 18.49 -13.19 -24.27
CA SER A 151 17.16 -12.72 -23.85
C SER A 151 16.32 -13.86 -23.30
N TRP A 152 16.32 -15.04 -23.93
CA TRP A 152 15.63 -16.23 -23.41
C TRP A 152 16.15 -16.64 -22.04
N LEU A 153 17.47 -16.66 -21.86
CA LEU A 153 18.08 -17.00 -20.58
C LEU A 153 17.70 -15.99 -19.48
N TYR A 154 17.88 -14.70 -19.74
CA TYR A 154 17.64 -13.66 -18.74
C TYR A 154 16.14 -13.48 -18.44
N PHE A 155 15.29 -13.42 -19.46
CA PHE A 155 13.83 -13.32 -19.28
C PHE A 155 13.27 -14.61 -18.67
N GLY A 156 13.82 -15.77 -18.99
CA GLY A 156 13.49 -17.03 -18.33
C GLY A 156 13.78 -17.00 -16.83
N ILE A 157 14.93 -16.46 -16.42
CA ILE A 157 15.27 -16.25 -15.00
C ILE A 157 14.29 -15.26 -14.34
N LEU A 158 13.90 -14.18 -15.02
CA LEU A 158 12.91 -13.23 -14.51
C LEU A 158 11.54 -13.90 -14.29
N ILE A 159 11.03 -14.62 -15.29
CA ILE A 159 9.74 -15.35 -15.21
C ILE A 159 9.78 -16.40 -14.09
N TYR A 160 10.89 -17.13 -13.98
CA TYR A 160 11.09 -18.11 -12.91
C TYR A 160 11.11 -17.45 -11.52
N THR A 161 11.76 -16.30 -11.40
CA THR A 161 11.82 -15.57 -10.13
C THR A 161 10.43 -15.05 -9.73
N ILE A 162 9.64 -14.56 -10.68
CA ILE A 162 8.23 -14.19 -10.45
C ILE A 162 7.43 -15.39 -9.93
N TYR A 163 7.57 -16.58 -10.53
CA TYR A 163 6.93 -17.80 -10.05
C TYR A 163 7.30 -18.13 -8.60
N ARG A 164 8.60 -18.12 -8.31
CA ARG A 164 9.14 -18.42 -6.97
C ARG A 164 8.62 -17.43 -5.91
N GLU A 165 8.56 -16.15 -6.25
CA GLU A 165 8.06 -15.12 -5.33
C GLU A 165 6.55 -15.15 -5.14
N LEU A 166 5.77 -15.49 -6.17
CA LEU A 166 4.33 -15.75 -6.03
C LEU A 166 4.08 -16.97 -5.11
N TYR A 167 4.86 -18.04 -5.27
CA TYR A 167 4.80 -19.20 -4.38
C TYR A 167 5.12 -18.82 -2.94
N TYR A 168 6.22 -18.08 -2.71
CA TYR A 168 6.61 -17.61 -1.38
C TYR A 168 5.55 -16.71 -0.74
N TYR A 169 4.98 -15.78 -1.51
CA TYR A 169 3.93 -14.89 -1.05
C TYR A 169 2.71 -15.67 -0.54
N VAL A 170 2.23 -16.66 -1.30
CA VAL A 170 1.07 -17.47 -0.90
C VAL A 170 1.35 -18.25 0.39
N SER A 171 2.52 -18.91 0.50
CA SER A 171 2.89 -19.62 1.73
C SER A 171 2.98 -18.68 2.94
N MET A 172 3.60 -17.50 2.77
CA MET A 172 3.73 -16.51 3.84
C MET A 172 2.39 -15.97 4.29
N ARG A 173 1.51 -15.69 3.33
CA ARG A 173 0.17 -15.20 3.62
C ARG A 173 -0.65 -16.25 4.37
N GLN A 174 -0.63 -17.50 3.93
CA GLN A 174 -1.31 -18.60 4.61
C GLN A 174 -0.78 -18.79 6.04
N ALA A 175 0.54 -18.74 6.24
CA ALA A 175 1.16 -18.86 7.57
C ALA A 175 0.75 -17.71 8.50
N ILE A 176 0.76 -16.46 8.01
CA ILE A 176 0.36 -15.30 8.80
C ILE A 176 -1.13 -15.34 9.13
N GLN A 177 -1.98 -15.62 8.14
CA GLN A 177 -3.43 -15.58 8.35
C GLN A 177 -3.97 -16.72 9.22
N THR A 178 -3.17 -17.75 9.48
CA THR A 178 -3.49 -18.84 10.43
C THR A 178 -2.99 -18.58 11.85
N THR A 179 -2.37 -17.42 12.11
CA THR A 179 -1.85 -17.07 13.44
C THR A 179 -3.00 -16.58 14.35
N PRO A 180 -2.97 -16.83 15.67
CA PRO A 180 -4.02 -16.39 16.61
C PRO A 180 -4.42 -14.90 16.51
N TYR A 181 -3.49 -14.00 16.18
CA TYR A 181 -3.80 -12.58 15.94
C TYR A 181 -4.81 -12.39 14.81
N TYR A 182 -4.62 -13.05 13.66
CA TYR A 182 -5.57 -12.93 12.55
C TYR A 182 -6.86 -13.71 12.79
N ASN A 183 -6.80 -14.82 13.52
CA ASN A 183 -7.99 -15.62 13.85
C ASN A 183 -8.96 -14.84 14.76
N SER A 184 -8.42 -14.11 15.74
CA SER A 184 -9.21 -13.28 16.67
C SER A 184 -9.74 -11.99 16.04
N GLN A 185 -9.11 -11.47 14.97
CA GLN A 185 -9.59 -10.27 14.29
C GLN A 185 -11.02 -10.43 13.73
N VAL A 186 -11.88 -9.48 14.09
CA VAL A 186 -13.25 -9.35 13.54
C VAL A 186 -13.23 -9.27 12.00
N GLY A 187 -12.18 -8.67 11.43
CA GLY A 187 -11.90 -8.64 10.00
C GLY A 187 -11.86 -10.01 9.30
N SER A 188 -11.20 -10.98 9.92
CA SER A 188 -10.98 -12.33 9.36
C SER A 188 -12.19 -13.24 9.55
N ARG A 189 -13.02 -12.95 10.55
CA ARG A 189 -14.25 -13.66 10.90
C ARG A 189 -15.49 -13.15 10.17
N THR A 190 -15.35 -12.16 9.28
CA THR A 190 -16.50 -11.56 8.58
C THR A 190 -16.47 -11.78 7.07
N LEU A 191 -17.59 -12.28 6.54
CA LEU A 191 -17.89 -12.34 5.11
C LEU A 191 -18.77 -11.14 4.72
N ILE A 192 -18.33 -10.40 3.71
CA ILE A 192 -19.07 -9.26 3.16
C ILE A 192 -19.62 -9.65 1.80
N LEU A 193 -20.94 -9.54 1.63
CA LEU A 193 -21.61 -9.73 0.35
C LEU A 193 -22.19 -8.39 -0.10
N THR A 194 -21.68 -7.88 -1.22
CA THR A 194 -22.20 -6.63 -1.79
C THR A 194 -23.35 -6.94 -2.74
N GLU A 195 -24.42 -6.15 -2.64
CA GLU A 195 -25.64 -6.28 -3.44
C GLU A 195 -26.27 -7.67 -3.36
N PHE A 196 -26.48 -8.11 -2.12
CA PHE A 196 -27.26 -9.29 -1.84
C PHE A 196 -28.71 -9.05 -2.29
N SER A 197 -29.18 -9.93 -3.16
CA SER A 197 -30.57 -9.99 -3.58
C SER A 197 -31.05 -11.41 -3.27
N PRO A 198 -31.88 -11.58 -2.23
CA PRO A 198 -32.40 -12.89 -1.86
C PRO A 198 -33.24 -13.45 -3.02
N PRO A 199 -33.27 -14.79 -3.20
CA PRO A 199 -34.11 -15.42 -4.20
C PRO A 199 -35.59 -15.13 -3.91
N SER A 200 -36.14 -14.14 -4.60
CA SER A 200 -37.57 -13.81 -4.51
C SER A 200 -38.37 -14.91 -5.19
N ASN A 201 -39.21 -15.60 -4.42
CA ASN A 201 -40.28 -16.47 -4.94
C ASN A 201 -41.42 -15.65 -5.56
N GLY A 202 -41.10 -14.71 -6.47
CA GLY A 202 -42.07 -13.89 -7.18
C GLY A 202 -42.77 -12.80 -6.36
N LYS A 203 -42.29 -12.49 -5.14
CA LYS A 203 -42.81 -11.37 -4.34
C LYS A 203 -42.09 -10.09 -4.74
N SER A 204 -42.86 -9.14 -5.28
CA SER A 204 -42.44 -7.79 -5.69
C SER A 204 -42.37 -6.79 -4.51
N GLY A 205 -42.76 -7.22 -3.30
CA GLY A 205 -42.59 -6.44 -2.07
C GLY A 205 -41.21 -6.72 -1.45
N GLY A 206 -40.53 -5.67 -0.98
CA GLY A 206 -39.24 -5.81 -0.31
C GLY A 206 -39.28 -6.79 0.87
N ILE A 207 -38.23 -7.58 1.04
CA ILE A 207 -38.09 -8.56 2.12
C ILE A 207 -37.80 -7.82 3.45
N GLY A 208 -38.46 -8.23 4.53
CA GLY A 208 -38.23 -7.69 5.88
C GLY A 208 -36.80 -8.01 6.37
N ASP A 209 -36.28 -7.24 7.34
CA ASP A 209 -34.94 -7.50 7.89
C ASP A 209 -34.82 -8.93 8.45
N ASP A 210 -35.84 -9.37 9.18
CA ASP A 210 -35.89 -10.69 9.80
C ASP A 210 -35.90 -11.85 8.78
N GLU A 211 -36.59 -11.68 7.65
CA GLU A 211 -36.67 -12.71 6.60
C GLU A 211 -35.34 -12.82 5.85
N GLU A 212 -34.67 -11.70 5.57
CA GLU A 212 -33.35 -11.69 4.94
C GLU A 212 -32.28 -12.30 5.85
N GLU A 213 -32.30 -11.96 7.14
CA GLU A 213 -31.44 -12.59 8.16
C GLU A 213 -31.70 -14.09 8.27
N ALA A 214 -32.97 -14.53 8.27
CA ALA A 214 -33.32 -15.94 8.32
C ALA A 214 -32.83 -16.72 7.08
N ILE A 215 -32.90 -16.12 5.88
CA ILE A 215 -32.33 -16.70 4.66
C ILE A 215 -30.81 -16.84 4.80
N LEU A 216 -30.11 -15.80 5.26
CA LEU A 216 -28.66 -15.84 5.40
C LEU A 216 -28.21 -16.86 6.45
N ARG A 217 -28.91 -16.98 7.59
CA ARG A 217 -28.63 -17.97 8.65
C ARG A 217 -28.95 -19.40 8.24
N SER A 218 -29.97 -19.61 7.42
CA SER A 218 -30.26 -20.94 6.86
C SER A 218 -29.28 -21.34 5.75
N THR A 219 -28.74 -20.35 5.03
CA THR A 219 -27.76 -20.56 3.95
C THR A 219 -26.36 -20.87 4.49
N PHE A 220 -25.92 -20.15 5.53
CA PHE A 220 -24.58 -20.28 6.10
C PHE A 220 -24.64 -20.74 7.56
N LYS A 221 -23.94 -21.83 7.89
CA LYS A 221 -23.80 -22.32 9.27
C LYS A 221 -22.72 -21.53 10.02
N GLY A 222 -22.86 -21.42 11.34
CA GLY A 222 -21.85 -20.76 12.20
C GLY A 222 -21.90 -19.23 12.23
N VAL A 223 -22.97 -18.63 11.70
CA VAL A 223 -23.16 -17.17 11.72
C VAL A 223 -23.60 -16.71 13.12
N GLN A 224 -22.79 -15.86 13.75
CA GLN A 224 -23.07 -15.27 15.04
C GLN A 224 -24.00 -14.05 14.87
N TYR A 225 -23.57 -13.07 14.06
CA TYR A 225 -24.32 -11.84 13.80
C TYR A 225 -24.48 -11.58 12.30
N VAL A 226 -25.66 -11.10 11.92
CA VAL A 226 -25.93 -10.56 10.58
C VAL A 226 -26.12 -9.06 10.72
N VAL A 227 -25.32 -8.28 10.00
CA VAL A 227 -25.45 -6.82 9.96
C VAL A 227 -25.81 -6.39 8.55
N LEU A 228 -27.01 -5.83 8.39
CA LEU A 228 -27.49 -5.28 7.14
C LEU A 228 -27.05 -3.81 7.06
N ALA A 229 -26.30 -3.46 6.01
CA ALA A 229 -25.86 -2.08 5.81
C ALA A 229 -27.06 -1.18 5.50
N ARG A 230 -26.99 0.08 5.92
CA ARG A 230 -28.02 1.10 5.62
C ARG A 230 -27.39 2.34 5.00
N ASP A 231 -28.20 3.11 4.29
CA ASP A 231 -27.78 4.38 3.71
C ASP A 231 -27.81 5.49 4.75
N HIS A 232 -26.65 5.75 5.36
CA HIS A 232 -26.46 6.85 6.30
C HIS A 232 -25.88 8.12 5.63
N SER A 233 -26.09 8.32 4.32
CA SER A 233 -25.48 9.43 3.58
C SER A 233 -25.84 10.82 4.14
N GLU A 234 -27.03 11.00 4.70
CA GLU A 234 -27.42 12.24 5.38
C GLU A 234 -26.70 12.41 6.73
N LEU A 235 -26.70 11.36 7.56
CA LEU A 235 -26.00 11.35 8.84
C LEU A 235 -24.50 11.63 8.65
N GLN A 236 -23.87 10.99 7.66
CA GLN A 236 -22.47 11.25 7.30
C GLN A 236 -22.23 12.70 6.88
N LYS A 237 -23.19 13.38 6.23
CA LYS A 237 -23.06 14.80 5.88
C LYS A 237 -23.09 15.68 7.13
N LEU A 238 -24.03 15.43 8.05
CA LEU A 238 -24.16 16.16 9.32
C LEU A 238 -22.91 15.99 10.18
N VAL A 239 -22.41 14.76 10.32
CA VAL A 239 -21.17 14.45 11.04
C VAL A 239 -19.96 15.18 10.42
N ARG A 240 -19.84 15.17 9.08
CA ARG A 240 -18.79 15.91 8.37
C ARG A 240 -18.90 17.42 8.57
N GLU A 241 -20.12 17.94 8.66
CA GLU A 241 -20.36 19.35 8.96
C GLU A 241 -19.97 19.68 10.40
N ARG A 242 -20.40 18.87 11.38
CA ARG A 242 -20.01 18.97 12.79
C ARG A 242 -18.49 19.00 12.95
N ALA A 243 -17.77 18.09 12.30
CA ALA A 243 -16.31 18.05 12.35
C ALA A 243 -15.67 19.33 11.77
N LYS A 244 -16.22 19.90 10.69
CA LYS A 244 -15.74 21.17 10.10
C LYS A 244 -15.98 22.35 11.05
N VAL A 245 -17.17 22.46 11.63
CA VAL A 245 -17.51 23.54 12.58
C VAL A 245 -16.67 23.42 13.85
N THR A 246 -16.52 22.21 14.39
CA THR A 246 -15.67 21.92 15.56
C THR A 246 -14.23 22.36 15.34
N LYS A 247 -13.62 21.99 14.18
CA LYS A 247 -12.25 22.39 13.85
C LYS A 247 -12.10 23.91 13.71
N LYS A 248 -13.10 24.59 13.13
CA LYS A 248 -13.13 26.06 13.05
C LYS A 248 -13.21 26.69 14.44
N TYR A 249 -14.09 26.19 15.30
CA TYR A 249 -14.27 26.67 16.66
C TYR A 249 -13.02 26.47 17.52
N GLU A 250 -12.44 25.26 17.53
CA GLU A 250 -11.20 24.97 18.25
C GLU A 250 -10.06 25.91 17.83
N SER A 251 -9.91 26.16 16.52
CA SER A 251 -8.89 27.08 16.00
C SER A 251 -9.15 28.53 16.39
N ALA A 252 -10.40 29.00 16.29
CA ALA A 252 -10.77 30.37 16.67
C ALA A 252 -10.59 30.60 18.18
N LEU A 253 -11.03 29.66 19.00
CA LEU A 253 -10.97 29.73 20.46
C LEU A 253 -9.51 29.77 20.94
N ASN A 254 -8.68 28.82 20.51
CA ASN A 254 -7.25 28.85 20.83
C ASN A 254 -6.55 30.11 20.32
N LYS A 255 -6.93 30.65 19.16
CA LYS A 255 -6.36 31.91 18.64
C LYS A 255 -6.68 33.10 19.56
N VAL A 256 -7.89 33.15 20.12
CA VAL A 256 -8.31 34.19 21.05
C VAL A 256 -7.59 34.06 22.38
N VAL A 257 -7.57 32.86 22.97
CA VAL A 257 -6.89 32.60 24.26
C VAL A 257 -5.38 32.85 24.14
N ASN A 258 -4.74 32.39 23.05
CA ASN A 258 -3.32 32.68 22.81
C ASN A 258 -3.02 34.19 22.68
N LYS A 259 -3.99 34.99 22.21
CA LYS A 259 -3.81 36.43 22.07
C LYS A 259 -3.99 37.16 23.40
N SER A 260 -4.96 36.76 24.23
CA SER A 260 -5.14 37.34 25.57
C SER A 260 -3.89 37.12 26.44
N VAL A 261 -3.31 35.91 26.40
CA VAL A 261 -2.06 35.59 27.13
C VAL A 261 -0.89 36.45 26.63
N LYS A 262 -0.75 36.66 25.31
CA LYS A 262 0.30 37.53 24.76
C LYS A 262 0.16 38.99 25.18
N VAL A 263 -1.07 39.52 25.23
CA VAL A 263 -1.33 40.90 25.68
C VAL A 263 -0.98 41.05 27.15
N ARG A 264 -1.37 40.10 28.00
CA ARG A 264 -0.99 40.05 29.42
C ARG A 264 0.53 40.09 29.58
N ARG A 265 1.23 39.19 28.88
CA ARG A 265 2.68 39.08 28.99
C ARG A 265 3.41 40.34 28.53
N GLY A 266 2.92 41.01 27.49
CA GLY A 266 3.44 42.32 27.09
C GLY A 266 3.32 43.34 28.22
N ALA A 267 2.15 43.41 28.87
CA ALA A 267 1.92 44.30 29.99
C ALA A 267 2.77 43.96 31.24
N GLU A 268 3.05 42.68 31.49
CA GLU A 268 3.94 42.23 32.58
C GLU A 268 5.41 42.59 32.31
N LEU A 269 5.86 42.53 31.06
CA LEU A 269 7.24 42.86 30.66
C LEU A 269 7.53 44.36 30.65
N ASP A 270 6.52 45.20 30.42
CA ASP A 270 6.64 46.67 30.39
C ASP A 270 6.80 47.32 31.79
N GLY A 271 6.93 46.53 32.87
CA GLY A 271 7.46 46.98 34.17
C GLY A 271 6.52 47.80 35.07
N ASN A 272 5.25 48.04 34.70
CA ASN A 272 4.27 48.69 35.59
C ASN A 272 3.64 47.67 36.56
N ALA A 273 4.45 47.16 37.49
CA ALA A 273 4.05 46.23 38.55
C ALA A 273 3.16 46.88 39.66
N SER A 274 3.15 48.21 39.78
CA SER A 274 2.38 48.94 40.80
C SER A 274 1.01 49.45 40.30
N THR A 275 0.70 49.30 39.02
CA THR A 275 -0.62 49.59 38.41
C THR A 275 -1.25 48.32 37.84
N THR A 276 -0.77 47.14 38.23
CA THR A 276 -1.19 45.86 37.65
C THR A 276 -2.52 45.37 38.24
N THR A 277 -2.86 45.78 39.46
CA THR A 277 -4.14 45.47 40.13
C THR A 277 -5.31 46.33 39.66
N SER A 278 -5.08 47.51 39.07
CA SER A 278 -6.18 48.43 38.67
C SER A 278 -6.48 48.48 37.17
N ARG A 279 -5.62 47.89 36.31
CA ARG A 279 -5.85 47.89 34.84
C ARG A 279 -6.38 46.58 34.27
N PHE A 280 -6.30 45.48 35.03
CA PHE A 280 -6.81 44.17 34.61
C PHE A 280 -7.67 43.57 35.72
N PRO A 281 -9.01 43.53 35.54
CA PRO A 281 -9.87 42.90 36.51
C PRO A 281 -9.54 41.42 36.53
N HIS A 282 -9.49 40.82 37.71
CA HIS A 282 -10.01 39.46 37.84
C HIS A 282 -11.38 39.45 37.15
N PRO A 283 -11.71 38.45 36.32
CA PRO A 283 -13.01 38.42 35.67
C PRO A 283 -14.13 38.49 36.72
N GLU A 284 -14.70 39.68 36.91
CA GLU A 284 -15.92 39.84 37.69
C GLU A 284 -17.09 39.23 36.92
N LYS A 285 -18.11 38.85 37.68
CA LYS A 285 -19.08 37.81 37.36
C LYS A 285 -20.14 38.17 36.30
N SER A 286 -20.13 39.33 35.65
CA SER A 286 -21.34 39.78 34.93
C SER A 286 -21.26 40.16 33.45
N ASP A 287 -20.13 40.53 32.84
CA ASP A 287 -20.18 41.03 31.44
C ASP A 287 -19.09 40.46 30.50
N ASP A 288 -19.42 40.44 29.20
CA ASP A 288 -18.73 39.82 28.07
C ASP A 288 -17.33 40.45 27.77
N ASP A 289 -16.37 40.21 28.66
CA ASP A 289 -15.02 40.80 28.75
C ASP A 289 -14.02 40.45 27.61
N PHE A 290 -14.48 39.95 26.47
CA PHE A 290 -13.60 39.57 25.35
C PHE A 290 -13.12 40.76 24.51
N GLU A 291 -13.89 41.84 24.46
CA GLU A 291 -13.56 43.05 23.69
C GLU A 291 -12.31 43.77 24.24
N LYS A 292 -12.06 43.63 25.55
CA LYS A 292 -10.91 44.25 26.22
C LYS A 292 -9.56 43.71 25.72
N TYR A 293 -9.51 42.45 25.30
CA TYR A 293 -8.30 41.77 24.84
C TYR A 293 -8.21 41.63 23.31
N LEU A 294 -9.32 41.89 22.59
CA LEU A 294 -9.43 41.73 21.13
C LEU A 294 -9.94 43.01 20.46
N LYS A 295 -9.10 43.66 19.65
CA LYS A 295 -9.54 44.77 18.77
C LYS A 295 -10.70 44.40 17.83
N LYS A 296 -10.82 43.13 17.40
CA LYS A 296 -11.89 42.57 16.57
C LYS A 296 -12.06 41.07 16.87
N ARG A 297 -13.28 40.61 17.08
CA ARG A 297 -13.61 39.18 17.24
C ARG A 297 -13.45 38.40 15.92
N PRO A 298 -13.10 37.10 15.97
CA PRO A 298 -12.92 36.28 14.77
C PRO A 298 -14.27 36.02 14.08
N THR A 299 -14.46 36.59 12.89
CA THR A 299 -15.65 36.36 12.06
C THR A 299 -15.34 35.44 10.88
N HIS A 300 -16.36 34.71 10.42
CA HIS A 300 -16.28 33.96 9.17
C HIS A 300 -17.57 34.13 8.35
N GLY A 301 -17.46 33.99 7.03
CA GLY A 301 -18.61 34.01 6.13
C GLY A 301 -19.31 32.65 6.08
N LEU A 302 -20.64 32.65 6.07
CA LEU A 302 -21.46 31.44 5.88
C LEU A 302 -21.46 30.93 4.43
N GLY A 303 -21.04 31.76 3.47
CA GLY A 303 -21.04 31.41 2.05
C GLY A 303 -19.99 30.38 1.65
N LYS A 304 -20.33 29.60 0.62
CA LYS A 304 -19.39 28.66 -0.04
C LYS A 304 -18.33 29.39 -0.87
N ILE A 305 -18.59 30.65 -1.26
CA ILE A 305 -17.68 31.49 -2.03
C ILE A 305 -17.02 32.47 -1.05
N PRO A 306 -15.67 32.56 -1.01
CA PRO A 306 -15.00 33.58 -0.22
C PRO A 306 -15.41 34.93 -0.81
N LEU A 307 -16.18 35.74 -0.06
CA LEU A 307 -16.68 37.10 -0.35
C LEU A 307 -18.21 37.25 -0.49
N ILE A 308 -18.98 36.17 -0.67
CA ILE A 308 -20.45 36.24 -0.78
C ILE A 308 -21.07 35.52 0.41
N GLY A 309 -21.63 36.26 1.37
CA GLY A 309 -22.37 35.72 2.51
C GLY A 309 -22.18 36.52 3.80
N ASP A 310 -23.14 36.39 4.72
CA ASP A 310 -23.14 37.10 5.99
C ASP A 310 -21.95 36.68 6.86
N LYS A 311 -21.32 37.68 7.48
CA LYS A 311 -20.24 37.47 8.44
C LYS A 311 -20.83 37.25 9.81
N VAL A 312 -20.62 36.06 10.35
CA VAL A 312 -21.04 35.71 11.72
C VAL A 312 -19.84 35.66 12.65
N ASP A 313 -20.06 35.96 13.93
CA ASP A 313 -19.06 35.74 14.97
C ASP A 313 -18.83 34.24 15.15
N THR A 314 -17.58 33.81 15.02
CA THR A 314 -17.23 32.38 15.11
C THR A 314 -17.38 31.85 16.53
N LEU A 315 -17.19 32.69 17.56
CA LEU A 315 -17.28 32.25 18.95
C LEU A 315 -18.72 32.07 19.42
N ASP A 316 -19.66 32.85 18.87
CA ASP A 316 -21.07 32.77 19.26
C ASP A 316 -21.84 31.80 18.35
N TYR A 317 -21.56 31.81 17.04
CA TYR A 317 -22.23 30.96 16.06
C TYR A 317 -21.86 29.49 16.21
N CYS A 318 -20.57 29.17 16.37
CA CYS A 318 -20.13 27.78 16.35
C CYS A 318 -20.67 26.93 17.50
N PRO A 319 -20.66 27.37 18.78
CA PRO A 319 -21.25 26.59 19.87
C PRO A 319 -22.73 26.29 19.66
N ASN A 320 -23.50 27.29 19.22
CA ASN A 320 -24.93 27.12 18.90
C ASN A 320 -25.13 26.11 17.75
N GLN A 321 -24.34 26.23 16.67
CA GLN A 321 -24.41 25.32 15.54
C GLN A 321 -23.97 23.90 15.90
N ILE A 322 -22.94 23.73 16.74
CA ILE A 322 -22.49 22.41 17.21
C ILE A 322 -23.55 21.78 18.11
N GLY A 323 -24.18 22.54 19.01
CA GLY A 323 -25.28 22.05 19.84
C GLY A 323 -26.47 21.57 19.02
N LYS A 324 -26.86 22.34 17.99
CA LYS A 324 -27.90 21.93 17.02
C LYS A 324 -27.52 20.67 16.24
N LEU A 325 -26.29 20.60 15.75
CA LEU A 325 -25.82 19.42 15.02
C LEU A 325 -25.72 18.20 15.94
N ASN A 326 -25.33 18.35 17.21
CA ASN A 326 -25.30 17.25 18.17
C ASN A 326 -26.71 16.70 18.43
N SER A 327 -27.72 17.55 18.61
CA SER A 327 -29.09 17.08 18.82
C SER A 327 -29.68 16.42 17.56
N GLU A 328 -29.42 16.97 16.37
CA GLU A 328 -29.86 16.39 15.10
C GLU A 328 -29.17 15.05 14.81
N ILE A 329 -27.85 14.97 15.04
CA ILE A 329 -27.08 13.74 14.90
C ILE A 329 -27.57 12.70 15.88
N LYS A 330 -27.79 13.07 17.16
CA LYS A 330 -28.30 12.13 18.17
C LYS A 330 -29.68 11.59 17.82
N SER A 331 -30.60 12.47 17.40
CA SER A 331 -31.94 12.04 16.94
C SER A 331 -31.88 11.07 15.75
N LYS A 332 -30.95 11.28 14.81
CA LYS A 332 -30.72 10.34 13.70
C LYS A 332 -29.98 9.07 14.12
N GLN A 333 -29.04 9.17 15.06
CA GLN A 333 -28.33 8.04 15.66
C GLN A 333 -29.27 7.16 16.49
N ASP A 334 -30.32 7.71 17.11
CA ASP A 334 -31.33 6.93 17.84
C ASP A 334 -32.28 6.19 16.89
N ASN A 335 -32.56 6.77 15.71
CA ASN A 335 -33.47 6.22 14.70
C ASN A 335 -32.77 5.56 13.49
N TRP A 336 -31.48 5.25 13.59
CA TRP A 336 -30.65 4.77 12.47
C TRP A 336 -31.14 3.46 11.82
N THR A 337 -31.90 2.64 12.55
CA THR A 337 -32.49 1.40 12.03
C THR A 337 -33.69 1.66 11.11
N SER A 338 -34.24 2.88 11.08
CA SER A 338 -35.31 3.26 10.16
C SER A 338 -34.81 3.64 8.76
N ASP A 339 -33.50 3.89 8.62
CA ASP A 339 -32.90 4.29 7.34
C ASP A 339 -33.02 3.19 6.29
N LYS A 340 -33.06 3.62 5.02
CA LYS A 340 -33.14 2.73 3.86
C LYS A 340 -32.00 1.70 3.88
N LYS A 341 -32.34 0.42 3.68
CA LYS A 341 -31.35 -0.65 3.52
C LYS A 341 -30.45 -0.39 2.31
N ALA A 342 -29.16 -0.54 2.51
CA ALA A 342 -28.19 -0.66 1.44
C ALA A 342 -28.10 -2.13 1.03
N GLY A 343 -27.77 -2.41 -0.24
CA GLY A 343 -27.68 -3.79 -0.73
C GLY A 343 -26.53 -4.63 -0.15
N THR A 344 -25.76 -4.17 0.83
CA THR A 344 -24.59 -4.90 1.37
C THR A 344 -24.93 -5.54 2.71
N CYS A 345 -24.55 -6.81 2.90
CA CYS A 345 -24.65 -7.50 4.18
C CYS A 345 -23.29 -7.97 4.69
N PHE A 346 -23.13 -7.96 6.01
CA PHE A 346 -21.97 -8.44 6.74
C PHE A 346 -22.39 -9.65 7.60
N LEU A 347 -21.70 -10.76 7.42
CA LEU A 347 -21.93 -12.00 8.15
C LEU A 347 -20.72 -12.22 9.06
N VAL A 348 -20.92 -12.09 10.37
CA VAL A 348 -19.88 -12.29 11.38
C VAL A 348 -19.99 -13.72 11.91
N PHE A 349 -18.89 -14.47 11.84
CA PHE A 349 -18.80 -15.86 12.30
C PHE A 349 -18.03 -15.92 13.63
N GLU A 350 -18.24 -16.99 14.38
CA GLU A 350 -17.50 -17.23 15.62
C GLU A 350 -16.02 -17.56 15.34
N SER A 351 -15.75 -18.39 14.33
CA SER A 351 -14.40 -18.80 13.91
C SER A 351 -14.04 -18.32 12.51
N GLN A 352 -12.75 -18.00 12.30
CA GLN A 352 -12.20 -17.70 10.97
C GLN A 352 -12.41 -18.87 10.00
N LYS A 353 -12.38 -20.10 10.50
CA LYS A 353 -12.59 -21.31 9.70
C LYS A 353 -13.96 -21.31 9.04
N ASP A 354 -15.01 -20.97 9.78
CA ASP A 354 -16.38 -20.92 9.27
C ASP A 354 -16.57 -19.78 8.28
N ALA A 355 -15.95 -18.62 8.53
CA ALA A 355 -15.95 -17.50 7.58
C ALA A 355 -15.27 -17.88 6.25
N GLN A 356 -14.13 -18.59 6.29
CA GLN A 356 -13.42 -19.06 5.11
C GLN A 356 -14.20 -20.14 4.36
N LEU A 357 -14.86 -21.05 5.08
CA LEU A 357 -15.75 -22.04 4.49
C LEU A 357 -16.92 -21.35 3.77
N ALA A 358 -17.58 -20.40 4.41
CA ALA A 358 -18.67 -19.62 3.81
C ALA A 358 -18.18 -18.84 2.57
N TYR A 359 -17.01 -18.21 2.63
CA TYR A 359 -16.42 -17.49 1.50
C TYR A 359 -16.16 -18.41 0.29
N GLN A 360 -15.68 -19.64 0.52
CA GLN A 360 -15.35 -20.60 -0.53
C GLN A 360 -16.60 -21.25 -1.13
N THR A 361 -17.61 -21.56 -0.31
CA THR A 361 -18.86 -22.21 -0.76
C THR A 361 -19.89 -21.24 -1.33
N THR A 362 -19.73 -19.93 -1.12
CA THR A 362 -20.64 -18.89 -1.64
C THR A 362 -21.05 -19.08 -3.12
N PRO A 363 -20.14 -19.39 -4.08
CA PRO A 363 -20.52 -19.63 -5.49
C PRO A 363 -21.40 -20.85 -5.72
N ALA A 364 -21.24 -21.87 -4.88
CA ALA A 364 -21.96 -23.12 -4.98
C ALA A 364 -23.35 -22.99 -4.36
N VAL A 365 -23.45 -22.28 -3.23
CA VAL A 365 -24.69 -22.14 -2.46
C VAL A 365 -25.57 -20.99 -2.98
N LEU A 366 -24.98 -19.86 -3.38
CA LEU A 366 -25.69 -18.70 -3.90
C LEU A 366 -25.54 -18.59 -5.42
N LYS A 367 -26.66 -18.33 -6.11
CA LYS A 367 -26.65 -18.01 -7.54
C LYS A 367 -25.78 -16.79 -7.80
N ARG A 368 -25.02 -16.79 -8.89
CA ARG A 368 -24.13 -15.67 -9.26
C ARG A 368 -24.87 -14.34 -9.44
N SER A 369 -26.17 -14.36 -9.74
CA SER A 369 -27.02 -13.17 -9.81
C SER A 369 -27.34 -12.55 -8.45
N SER A 370 -27.30 -13.34 -7.37
CA SER A 370 -27.73 -12.94 -6.02
C SER A 370 -26.73 -12.03 -5.29
N TYR A 371 -25.50 -11.84 -5.80
CA TYR A 371 -24.50 -10.93 -5.20
C TYR A 371 -23.55 -10.38 -6.29
N ASP A 372 -22.82 -9.28 -6.03
CA ASP A 372 -21.78 -8.76 -6.95
C ASP A 372 -20.39 -9.31 -6.58
N LYS A 373 -19.88 -8.82 -5.45
CA LYS A 373 -18.58 -9.19 -4.87
C LYS A 373 -18.79 -9.89 -3.52
N ARG A 374 -17.91 -10.84 -3.26
CA ARG A 374 -17.68 -11.40 -1.92
C ARG A 374 -16.31 -10.96 -1.43
N LEU A 375 -16.22 -10.50 -0.20
CA LEU A 375 -14.98 -10.00 0.41
C LEU A 375 -14.82 -10.64 1.79
N ILE A 376 -13.58 -10.93 2.18
CA ILE A 376 -13.24 -11.51 3.49
C ILE A 376 -11.92 -10.89 3.97
N GLY A 377 -11.74 -10.75 5.27
CA GLY A 377 -10.48 -10.28 5.83
C GLY A 377 -10.27 -8.77 5.72
N TYR A 378 -11.32 -7.96 5.72
CA TYR A 378 -11.21 -6.50 5.70
C TYR A 378 -11.66 -5.92 7.04
N ALA A 379 -10.81 -5.08 7.65
CA ALA A 379 -11.17 -4.38 8.88
C ALA A 379 -12.35 -3.41 8.63
N PRO A 380 -13.17 -3.11 9.64
CA PRO A 380 -14.27 -2.16 9.48
C PRO A 380 -13.83 -0.77 9.01
N GLU A 381 -12.65 -0.33 9.44
CA GLU A 381 -12.07 0.97 9.07
C GLU A 381 -11.68 1.08 7.58
N ASP A 382 -11.50 -0.07 6.93
CA ASP A 382 -11.18 -0.14 5.50
C ASP A 382 -12.42 0.01 4.63
N ILE A 383 -13.62 -0.10 5.18
CA ILE A 383 -14.87 -0.03 4.42
C ILE A 383 -15.16 1.41 4.00
N CYS A 384 -15.43 1.60 2.71
CA CYS A 384 -15.88 2.86 2.13
C CYS A 384 -17.42 2.90 2.16
N TRP A 385 -17.98 3.34 3.30
CA TRP A 385 -19.42 3.40 3.56
C TRP A 385 -20.23 4.12 2.47
N GLU A 386 -19.67 5.18 1.87
CA GLU A 386 -20.29 5.94 0.76
C GLU A 386 -20.60 5.09 -0.49
N ASN A 387 -19.96 3.92 -0.65
CA ASN A 387 -20.06 3.08 -1.85
C ASN A 387 -20.84 1.77 -1.63
N LEU A 388 -21.46 1.59 -0.45
CA LEU A 388 -22.17 0.35 -0.10
C LEU A 388 -23.56 0.24 -0.74
N ASP A 389 -24.26 1.36 -0.98
CA ASP A 389 -25.59 1.39 -1.65
C ASP A 389 -25.51 1.50 -3.19
N THR A 390 -24.32 1.35 -3.78
CA THR A 390 -24.21 1.41 -5.25
C THR A 390 -24.61 0.08 -5.87
N SER A 391 -25.60 0.07 -6.76
CA SER A 391 -26.05 -1.12 -7.51
C SER A 391 -25.07 -1.56 -8.63
N LYS A 392 -25.21 -2.79 -9.13
CA LYS A 392 -24.26 -3.50 -10.02
C LYS A 392 -24.08 -2.74 -11.32
N ALA A 393 -25.20 -2.34 -11.91
CA ALA A 393 -25.24 -1.56 -13.14
C ALA A 393 -24.62 -0.18 -12.95
N ILE A 394 -24.96 0.51 -11.84
CA ILE A 394 -24.42 1.83 -11.53
C ILE A 394 -22.92 1.75 -11.26
N ARG A 395 -22.45 0.74 -10.51
CA ARG A 395 -21.05 0.50 -10.19
C ARG A 395 -20.24 0.24 -11.46
N LYS A 396 -20.74 -0.63 -12.35
CA LYS A 396 -20.11 -0.91 -13.64
C LYS A 396 -20.03 0.35 -14.51
N SER A 397 -21.09 1.15 -14.55
CA SER A 397 -21.12 2.44 -15.27
C SER A 397 -20.13 3.45 -14.69
N LYS A 398 -20.16 3.70 -13.37
CA LYS A 398 -19.21 4.56 -12.66
C LYS A 398 -17.75 4.13 -12.87
N ARG A 399 -17.49 2.82 -12.89
CA ARG A 399 -16.16 2.26 -13.16
C ARG A 399 -15.74 2.47 -14.62
N ALA A 400 -16.65 2.29 -15.58
CA ALA A 400 -16.39 2.55 -16.99
C ALA A 400 -16.09 4.03 -17.25
N ILE A 401 -16.91 4.94 -16.69
CA ILE A 401 -16.70 6.40 -16.78
C ILE A 401 -15.38 6.80 -16.13
N GLY A 402 -15.11 6.30 -14.92
CA GLY A 402 -13.84 6.59 -14.23
C GLY A 402 -12.62 6.11 -15.02
N ASN A 403 -12.67 4.90 -15.58
CA ASN A 403 -11.62 4.39 -16.45
C ASN A 403 -11.46 5.23 -17.73
N ALA A 404 -12.56 5.67 -18.35
CA ALA A 404 -12.51 6.55 -19.52
C ALA A 404 -11.86 7.92 -19.20
N ILE A 405 -12.21 8.51 -18.05
CA ILE A 405 -11.60 9.76 -17.56
C ILE A 405 -10.09 9.58 -17.34
N LEU A 406 -9.67 8.48 -16.72
CA LEU A 406 -8.25 8.22 -16.47
C LEU A 406 -7.47 7.93 -17.76
N THR A 407 -8.07 7.22 -18.71
CA THR A 407 -7.47 7.04 -20.05
C THR A 407 -7.31 8.37 -20.76
N ALA A 408 -8.35 9.23 -20.75
CA ALA A 408 -8.27 10.57 -21.33
C ALA A 408 -7.21 11.42 -20.64
N MET A 409 -7.11 11.36 -19.31
CA MET A 409 -6.07 12.02 -18.54
C MET A 409 -4.68 11.58 -19.00
N ILE A 410 -4.43 10.29 -19.20
CA ILE A 410 -3.14 9.78 -19.69
C ILE A 410 -2.85 10.32 -21.09
N ILE A 411 -3.80 10.26 -22.03
CA ILE A 411 -3.59 10.70 -23.41
C ILE A 411 -3.30 12.20 -23.48
N PHE A 412 -4.09 13.01 -22.78
CA PHE A 412 -3.99 14.47 -22.83
C PHE A 412 -3.02 15.08 -21.81
N TRP A 413 -2.27 14.26 -21.05
CA TRP A 413 -1.35 14.76 -20.02
C TRP A 413 -0.20 15.60 -20.59
N ALA A 414 0.17 15.36 -21.86
CA ALA A 414 1.19 16.16 -22.53
C ALA A 414 0.82 17.66 -22.60
N ILE A 415 -0.48 18.00 -22.60
CA ILE A 415 -0.96 19.38 -22.68
C ILE A 415 -0.60 20.18 -21.40
N PRO A 416 -0.97 19.74 -20.18
CA PRO A 416 -0.49 20.38 -18.95
C PRO A 416 1.04 20.47 -18.84
N VAL A 417 1.76 19.42 -19.25
CA VAL A 417 3.23 19.40 -19.23
C VAL A 417 3.80 20.43 -20.19
N ALA A 418 3.26 20.53 -21.42
CA ALA A 418 3.67 21.52 -22.40
C ALA A 418 3.33 22.95 -21.93
N ALA A 419 2.21 23.16 -21.23
CA ALA A 419 1.86 24.45 -20.65
C ALA A 419 2.88 24.88 -19.58
N VAL A 420 3.32 23.97 -18.70
CA VAL A 420 4.40 24.24 -17.74
C VAL A 420 5.74 24.44 -18.46
N GLY A 421 6.02 23.66 -19.50
CA GLY A 421 7.20 23.82 -20.35
C GLY A 421 7.25 25.17 -21.06
N ALA A 422 6.10 25.74 -21.45
CA ALA A 422 6.06 27.08 -22.03
C ALA A 422 6.53 28.15 -21.03
N ILE A 423 6.33 27.97 -19.72
CA ILE A 423 6.81 28.89 -18.66
C ILE A 423 8.33 29.01 -18.67
N SER A 424 9.06 27.95 -19.05
CA SER A 424 10.52 28.02 -19.18
C SER A 424 10.97 28.91 -20.35
N ASN A 425 10.07 29.28 -21.26
CA ASN A 425 10.32 30.22 -22.35
C ASN A 425 9.49 31.50 -22.16
N ILE A 426 9.89 32.29 -21.16
CA ILE A 426 9.22 33.54 -20.76
C ILE A 426 9.11 34.55 -21.91
N ASN A 427 10.10 34.60 -22.81
CA ASN A 427 10.13 35.53 -23.94
C ASN A 427 8.93 35.29 -24.87
N PHE A 428 8.66 34.03 -25.22
CA PHE A 428 7.50 33.63 -26.02
C PHE A 428 6.16 34.00 -25.35
N LEU A 429 6.06 33.81 -24.02
CA LEU A 429 4.86 34.18 -23.25
C LEU A 429 4.63 35.69 -23.18
N THR A 430 5.68 36.48 -23.02
CA THR A 430 5.58 37.95 -22.93
C THR A 430 5.21 38.62 -24.26
N GLU A 431 5.56 37.98 -25.39
CA GLU A 431 5.14 38.43 -26.72
C GLU A 431 3.66 38.11 -27.02
N LYS A 432 3.17 36.93 -26.57
CA LYS A 432 1.80 36.46 -26.82
C LYS A 432 0.77 37.00 -25.83
N VAL A 433 1.15 37.23 -24.58
CA VAL A 433 0.25 37.66 -23.50
C VAL A 433 0.66 39.05 -23.03
N HIS A 434 -0.01 40.09 -23.53
CA HIS A 434 0.34 41.49 -23.28
C HIS A 434 0.38 41.86 -21.79
N PHE A 435 -0.43 41.24 -20.93
CA PHE A 435 -0.39 41.46 -19.49
C PHE A 435 0.91 40.98 -18.83
N LEU A 436 1.63 40.01 -19.40
CA LEU A 436 2.88 39.47 -18.83
C LEU A 436 4.11 40.31 -19.18
N ARG A 437 3.98 41.36 -19.99
CA ARG A 437 5.10 42.21 -20.44
C ARG A 437 5.81 42.94 -19.29
N PHE A 438 5.19 43.05 -18.12
CA PHE A 438 5.83 43.56 -16.89
C PHE A 438 7.06 42.73 -16.49
N ILE A 439 7.12 41.44 -16.87
CA ILE A 439 8.21 40.52 -16.54
C ILE A 439 9.50 40.91 -17.26
N ASN A 440 9.41 41.55 -18.44
CA ASN A 440 10.58 42.03 -19.19
C ASN A 440 11.33 43.16 -18.49
N ASN A 441 10.70 43.84 -17.52
CA ASN A 441 11.32 44.90 -16.73
C ASN A 441 11.97 44.37 -15.44
N MET A 442 12.03 43.04 -15.23
CA MET A 442 12.55 42.42 -14.02
C MET A 442 14.08 42.20 -14.09
N PRO A 443 14.83 42.30 -12.97
CA PRO A 443 16.26 42.02 -12.95
C PRO A 443 16.63 40.64 -13.49
N SER A 444 17.78 40.54 -14.18
CA SER A 444 18.25 39.30 -14.84
C SER A 444 18.34 38.09 -13.89
N SER A 445 18.70 38.31 -12.63
CA SER A 445 18.75 37.25 -11.60
C SER A 445 17.36 36.68 -11.26
N LEU A 446 16.33 37.53 -11.17
CA LEU A 446 14.95 37.09 -10.92
C LEU A 446 14.35 36.41 -12.16
N MET A 447 14.70 36.89 -13.36
CA MET A 447 14.33 36.23 -14.62
C MET A 447 14.91 34.82 -14.71
N GLY A 448 16.16 34.62 -14.27
CA GLY A 448 16.78 33.29 -14.19
C GLY A 448 16.07 32.34 -13.22
N ILE A 449 15.59 32.84 -12.07
CA ILE A 449 14.80 32.05 -11.12
C ILE A 449 13.46 31.65 -11.73
N ILE A 450 12.76 32.58 -12.40
CA ILE A 450 11.46 32.31 -13.03
C ILE A 450 11.59 31.36 -14.22
N THR A 451 12.66 31.43 -15.00
CA THR A 451 12.86 30.57 -16.19
C THR A 451 13.43 29.19 -15.86
N GLY A 452 14.22 29.05 -14.78
CA GLY A 452 14.81 27.77 -14.38
C GLY A 452 14.08 27.03 -13.24
N LEU A 453 13.74 27.73 -12.16
CA LEU A 453 13.22 27.11 -10.93
C LEU A 453 11.69 26.94 -10.97
N LEU A 454 10.95 27.95 -11.42
CA LEU A 454 9.48 27.92 -11.44
C LEU A 454 8.90 26.78 -12.27
N PRO A 455 9.39 26.48 -13.51
CA PRO A 455 8.87 25.36 -14.30
C PRO A 455 9.15 24.02 -13.64
N SER A 456 10.32 23.88 -13.00
CA SER A 456 10.71 22.67 -12.28
C SER A 456 9.79 22.41 -11.07
N ILE A 457 9.50 23.45 -10.27
CA ILE A 457 8.57 23.37 -9.14
C ILE A 457 7.14 23.11 -9.63
N ALA A 458 6.69 23.83 -10.66
CA ALA A 458 5.36 23.66 -11.25
C ALA A 458 5.17 22.24 -11.81
N LEU A 459 6.19 21.68 -12.46
CA LEU A 459 6.18 20.31 -12.97
C LEU A 459 6.14 19.30 -11.82
N ALA A 460 6.91 19.51 -10.75
CA ALA A 460 6.87 18.64 -9.57
C ALA A 460 5.48 18.65 -8.91
N ILE A 461 4.85 19.83 -8.77
CA ILE A 461 3.48 19.96 -8.26
C ILE A 461 2.49 19.24 -9.19
N LEU A 462 2.60 19.46 -10.50
CA LEU A 462 1.75 18.83 -11.50
C LEU A 462 1.83 17.29 -11.43
N MET A 463 3.03 16.72 -11.34
CA MET A 463 3.23 15.28 -11.20
C MET A 463 2.72 14.73 -9.85
N SER A 464 2.83 15.50 -8.77
CA SER A 464 2.31 15.10 -7.45
C SER A 464 0.78 15.03 -7.40
N LEU A 465 0.08 15.76 -8.29
CA LEU A 465 -1.38 15.82 -8.34
C LEU A 465 -2.00 14.57 -9.01
N VAL A 466 -1.25 13.89 -9.88
CA VAL A 466 -1.71 12.69 -10.61
C VAL A 466 -2.26 11.60 -9.66
N PRO A 467 -1.47 11.07 -8.70
CA PRO A 467 -1.97 10.01 -7.82
C PRO A 467 -3.14 10.48 -6.93
N ILE A 468 -3.17 11.75 -6.54
CA ILE A 468 -4.28 12.33 -5.76
C ILE A 468 -5.58 12.29 -6.58
N PHE A 469 -5.51 12.68 -7.85
CA PHE A 469 -6.64 12.63 -8.77
C PHE A 469 -7.10 11.18 -9.02
N ILE A 470 -6.17 10.26 -9.29
CA ILE A 470 -6.47 8.84 -9.51
C ILE A 470 -7.19 8.23 -8.28
N LYS A 471 -6.72 8.49 -7.05
CA LYS A 471 -7.38 8.02 -5.83
C LYS A 471 -8.78 8.59 -5.68
N LYS A 472 -8.98 9.87 -6.01
CA LYS A 472 -10.30 10.51 -5.97
C LYS A 472 -11.27 9.87 -6.98
N VAL A 473 -10.84 9.64 -8.21
CA VAL A 473 -11.63 8.91 -9.22
C VAL A 473 -11.91 7.49 -8.73
N GLY A 474 -10.92 6.79 -8.16
CA GLY A 474 -11.09 5.45 -7.60
C GLY A 474 -12.20 5.35 -6.55
N ARG A 475 -12.30 6.33 -5.65
CA ARG A 475 -13.41 6.41 -4.67
C ARG A 475 -14.75 6.65 -5.36
N ILE A 476 -14.83 7.61 -6.30
CA ILE A 476 -16.06 7.93 -7.05
C ILE A 476 -16.51 6.75 -7.93
N SER A 477 -15.58 5.94 -8.44
CA SER A 477 -15.84 4.77 -9.27
C SER A 477 -16.44 3.57 -8.52
N GLY A 478 -16.71 3.67 -7.22
CA GLY A 478 -17.39 2.62 -6.44
C GLY A 478 -16.45 1.58 -5.83
N SER A 479 -15.21 1.96 -5.47
CA SER A 479 -14.30 1.10 -4.71
C SER A 479 -14.83 0.90 -3.28
N VAL A 480 -15.07 -0.36 -2.90
CA VAL A 480 -15.75 -0.73 -1.64
C VAL A 480 -14.82 -0.59 -0.44
N THR A 481 -13.50 -0.73 -0.65
CA THR A 481 -12.51 -0.66 0.42
C THR A 481 -11.39 0.32 0.09
N ARG A 482 -10.70 0.80 1.14
CA ARG A 482 -9.48 1.60 1.01
C ARG A 482 -8.38 0.83 0.28
N GLN A 483 -8.26 -0.46 0.57
CA GLN A 483 -7.33 -1.36 -0.12
C GLN A 483 -7.60 -1.44 -1.64
N ASP A 484 -8.87 -1.59 -2.05
CA ASP A 484 -9.24 -1.60 -3.49
C ASP A 484 -8.92 -0.26 -4.15
N THR A 485 -9.11 0.85 -3.43
CA THR A 485 -8.73 2.19 -3.92
C THR A 485 -7.23 2.32 -4.16
N GLU A 486 -6.38 1.70 -3.33
CA GLU A 486 -4.93 1.78 -3.48
C GLU A 486 -4.37 0.81 -4.50
N LEU A 487 -4.93 -0.39 -4.60
CA LEU A 487 -4.67 -1.26 -5.74
C LEU A 487 -5.08 -0.55 -7.04
N TYR A 488 -6.27 0.07 -7.10
CA TYR A 488 -6.71 0.84 -8.27
C TYR A 488 -5.73 1.97 -8.61
N CYS A 489 -5.26 2.71 -7.60
CA CYS A 489 -4.23 3.73 -7.76
C CYS A 489 -2.94 3.15 -8.33
N GLN A 490 -2.42 2.05 -7.78
CA GLN A 490 -1.20 1.39 -8.27
C GLN A 490 -1.32 1.04 -9.76
N GLY A 491 -2.44 0.45 -10.18
CA GLY A 491 -2.65 0.05 -11.57
C GLY A 491 -2.66 1.22 -12.54
N TRP A 492 -3.44 2.26 -12.24
CA TRP A 492 -3.55 3.43 -13.12
C TRP A 492 -2.33 4.33 -13.08
N TYR A 493 -1.71 4.49 -11.91
CA TYR A 493 -0.49 5.28 -11.80
C TYR A 493 0.68 4.57 -12.47
N PHE A 494 0.79 3.24 -12.39
CA PHE A 494 1.76 2.48 -13.19
C PHE A 494 1.52 2.64 -14.69
N ALA A 495 0.27 2.53 -15.15
CA ALA A 495 -0.05 2.77 -16.57
C ALA A 495 0.35 4.19 -17.01
N PHE A 496 0.06 5.20 -16.19
CA PHE A 496 0.50 6.58 -16.42
C PHE A 496 2.02 6.67 -16.50
N GLN A 497 2.75 6.06 -15.56
CA GLN A 497 4.22 6.06 -15.54
C GLN A 497 4.81 5.40 -16.80
N VAL A 498 4.30 4.23 -17.20
CA VAL A 498 4.76 3.53 -18.40
C VAL A 498 4.45 4.33 -19.66
N VAL A 499 3.25 4.89 -19.80
CA VAL A 499 2.90 5.64 -21.03
C VAL A 499 3.63 6.97 -21.09
N GLN A 500 3.54 7.81 -20.05
CA GLN A 500 4.05 9.18 -20.09
C GLN A 500 5.55 9.26 -19.81
N VAL A 501 6.02 8.61 -18.74
CA VAL A 501 7.42 8.73 -18.30
C VAL A 501 8.33 7.77 -19.07
N PHE A 502 7.82 6.62 -19.52
CA PHE A 502 8.61 5.70 -20.34
C PHE A 502 8.36 5.88 -21.85
N LEU A 503 7.20 5.53 -22.38
CA LEU A 503 6.97 5.49 -23.84
C LEU A 503 7.05 6.87 -24.51
N VAL A 504 6.30 7.86 -24.01
CA VAL A 504 6.29 9.22 -24.58
C VAL A 504 7.67 9.86 -24.47
N THR A 505 8.36 9.71 -23.33
CA THR A 505 9.71 10.26 -23.15
C THR A 505 10.73 9.57 -24.08
N THR A 506 10.63 8.26 -24.27
CA THR A 506 11.47 7.52 -25.25
C THR A 506 11.27 8.08 -26.66
N LEU A 507 10.01 8.28 -27.07
CA LEU A 507 9.67 8.84 -28.40
C LEU A 507 10.06 10.32 -28.55
N ALA A 508 9.94 11.12 -27.49
CA ALA A 508 10.28 12.54 -27.51
C ALA A 508 11.80 12.80 -27.47
N SER A 509 12.58 11.87 -26.89
CA SER A 509 14.04 11.96 -26.85
C SER A 509 14.70 11.77 -28.23
N SER A 510 13.99 11.11 -29.16
CA SER A 510 14.29 11.19 -30.59
C SER A 510 13.62 12.42 -31.18
N ALA A 511 14.36 13.20 -31.98
CA ALA A 511 13.94 14.47 -32.57
C ALA A 511 12.43 14.63 -32.81
N THR A 512 11.88 15.81 -32.51
CA THR A 512 10.45 16.20 -32.62
C THR A 512 9.79 15.74 -33.93
N SER A 513 10.55 15.58 -35.01
CA SER A 513 10.10 15.02 -36.29
C SER A 513 9.54 13.59 -36.21
N THR A 514 9.93 12.80 -35.22
CA THR A 514 9.43 11.42 -35.03
C THR A 514 7.98 11.43 -34.53
N VAL A 515 7.61 12.39 -33.68
CA VAL A 515 6.23 12.51 -33.18
C VAL A 515 5.30 12.89 -34.32
N SER A 516 5.72 13.81 -35.20
CA SER A 516 4.99 14.14 -36.43
C SER A 516 4.87 12.91 -37.33
N ALA A 517 5.94 12.16 -37.55
CA ALA A 517 5.92 10.95 -38.39
C ALA A 517 5.00 9.82 -37.86
N VAL A 518 4.77 9.73 -36.54
CA VAL A 518 3.83 8.75 -35.96
C VAL A 518 2.37 9.19 -36.10
N ILE A 519 2.11 10.50 -36.03
CA ILE A 519 0.77 11.06 -36.29
C ILE A 519 0.40 10.84 -37.75
N ASP A 520 1.37 11.01 -38.64
CA ASP A 520 1.17 10.87 -40.09
C ASP A 520 1.07 9.38 -40.50
N ASP A 521 1.86 8.47 -39.90
CA ASP A 521 1.86 7.02 -40.19
C ASP A 521 1.84 6.14 -38.91
N PRO A 522 0.66 5.87 -38.31
CA PRO A 522 0.55 5.05 -37.11
C PRO A 522 0.97 3.59 -37.31
N ASP A 523 0.89 3.07 -38.54
CA ASP A 523 1.25 1.69 -38.88
C ASP A 523 2.75 1.40 -38.65
N ASN A 524 3.60 2.42 -38.73
CA ASN A 524 5.05 2.30 -38.53
C ASN A 524 5.49 2.54 -37.09
N ALA A 525 4.56 2.72 -36.13
CA ALA A 525 4.88 3.08 -34.75
C ALA A 525 5.86 2.11 -34.09
N MET A 526 5.73 0.80 -34.35
CA MET A 526 6.64 -0.22 -33.80
C MET A 526 8.08 -0.06 -34.33
N ILE A 527 8.22 0.18 -35.63
CA ILE A 527 9.52 0.37 -36.29
C ILE A 527 10.15 1.67 -35.80
N LEU A 528 9.37 2.75 -35.70
CA LEU A 528 9.80 4.04 -35.16
C LEU A 528 10.23 3.96 -33.69
N LEU A 529 9.49 3.22 -32.86
CA LEU A 529 9.88 2.99 -31.46
C LEU A 529 11.20 2.22 -31.37
N SER A 530 11.35 1.15 -32.15
CA SER A 530 12.57 0.32 -32.15
C SER A 530 13.81 1.08 -32.65
N ASN A 531 13.64 2.01 -33.60
CA ASN A 531 14.70 2.90 -34.07
C ASN A 531 15.26 3.83 -33.00
N ASN A 532 14.39 4.27 -32.10
CA ASN A 532 14.68 5.36 -31.17
C ASN A 532 15.04 4.88 -29.76
N MET A 533 14.65 3.66 -29.39
CA MET A 533 15.06 3.05 -28.12
C MET A 533 16.57 3.05 -27.90
N PRO A 534 17.43 2.56 -28.82
CA PRO A 534 18.87 2.56 -28.56
C PRO A 534 19.45 3.95 -28.27
N LYS A 535 18.91 5.00 -28.90
CA LYS A 535 19.31 6.40 -28.69
C LYS A 535 18.85 6.94 -27.33
N ALA A 536 17.63 6.57 -26.92
CA ALA A 536 17.06 6.96 -25.63
C ALA A 536 17.77 6.31 -24.43
N SER A 537 18.58 5.26 -24.63
CA SER A 537 19.30 4.58 -23.55
C SER A 537 20.23 5.51 -22.74
N ASN A 538 20.85 6.50 -23.38
CA ASN A 538 21.69 7.51 -22.70
C ASN A 538 20.86 8.37 -21.74
N PHE A 539 19.64 8.76 -22.14
CA PHE A 539 18.72 9.49 -21.26
C PHE A 539 18.38 8.64 -20.03
N TYR A 540 18.06 7.36 -20.21
CA TYR A 540 17.70 6.50 -19.09
C TYR A 540 18.89 6.20 -18.16
N ILE A 541 20.12 6.10 -18.65
CA ILE A 541 21.30 6.00 -17.78
C ILE A 541 21.39 7.23 -16.86
N THR A 542 21.25 8.44 -17.41
CA THR A 542 21.25 9.69 -16.64
C THR A 542 20.06 9.77 -15.69
N TYR A 543 18.89 9.30 -16.12
CA TYR A 543 17.69 9.21 -15.30
C TYR A 543 17.87 8.29 -14.08
N PHE A 544 18.48 7.12 -14.26
CA PHE A 544 18.82 6.21 -13.15
C PHE A 544 19.84 6.82 -12.19
N LEU A 545 20.82 7.59 -12.68
CA LEU A 545 21.75 8.31 -11.81
C LEU A 545 21.04 9.40 -11.00
N LEU A 546 20.19 10.19 -11.64
CA LEU A 546 19.41 11.23 -10.97
C LEU A 546 18.51 10.62 -9.89
N LEU A 547 17.63 9.70 -10.27
CA LEU A 547 16.64 9.15 -9.35
C LEU A 547 17.28 8.21 -8.34
N GLY A 548 18.22 7.38 -8.77
CA GLY A 548 18.89 6.39 -7.94
C GLY A 548 19.83 6.98 -6.89
N LEU A 549 20.37 8.19 -7.10
CA LEU A 549 21.21 8.86 -6.10
C LEU A 549 20.42 9.89 -5.27
N LEU A 550 19.64 10.79 -5.90
CA LEU A 550 18.98 11.89 -5.19
C LEU A 550 17.79 11.41 -4.34
N PHE A 551 16.94 10.51 -4.85
CA PHE A 551 15.73 10.15 -4.10
C PHE A 551 16.02 9.28 -2.88
N PRO A 552 16.81 8.19 -2.94
CA PRO A 552 17.14 7.42 -1.75
C PRO A 552 17.87 8.26 -0.68
N SER A 553 18.82 9.11 -1.09
CA SER A 553 19.52 10.01 -0.17
C SER A 553 18.58 11.06 0.44
N GLY A 554 17.67 11.62 -0.35
CA GLY A 554 16.63 12.54 0.12
C GLY A 554 15.60 11.87 1.05
N PHE A 555 15.27 10.60 0.83
CA PHE A 555 14.39 9.82 1.71
C PHE A 555 15.07 9.51 3.04
N LEU A 556 16.36 9.20 3.06
CA LEU A 556 17.12 9.08 4.31
C LEU A 556 17.11 10.41 5.07
N LEU A 557 17.31 11.53 4.37
CA LEU A 557 17.31 12.86 4.97
C LEU A 557 15.94 13.31 5.50
N GLN A 558 14.86 12.75 4.94
CA GLN A 558 13.48 13.20 5.19
C GLN A 558 13.33 14.72 5.13
N LEU A 559 13.83 15.32 4.04
CA LEU A 559 13.90 16.77 3.90
C LEU A 559 12.57 17.47 4.22
N VAL A 560 11.44 16.92 3.75
CA VAL A 560 10.10 17.45 4.02
C VAL A 560 9.78 17.41 5.52
N THR A 561 9.91 16.25 6.17
CA THR A 561 9.65 16.10 7.62
C THR A 561 10.58 16.99 8.45
N LEU A 562 11.86 17.09 8.06
CA LEU A 562 12.85 17.93 8.72
C LEU A 562 12.46 19.41 8.65
N VAL A 563 12.16 19.92 7.46
CA VAL A 563 11.72 21.32 7.24
C VAL A 563 10.41 21.59 7.98
N LEU A 564 9.44 20.67 7.86
CA LEU A 564 8.17 20.74 8.58
C LEU A 564 8.45 20.86 10.08
N SER A 565 9.26 19.96 10.64
CA SER A 565 9.58 19.85 12.07
C SER A 565 10.29 21.09 12.64
N MET A 566 11.24 21.68 11.91
CA MET A 566 12.06 22.80 12.39
C MET A 566 11.41 24.17 12.22
N PHE A 567 10.79 24.41 11.07
CA PHE A 567 10.29 25.73 10.68
C PHE A 567 8.77 25.84 10.78
N LEU A 568 8.06 24.86 10.21
CA LEU A 568 6.63 25.04 9.98
C LEU A 568 5.80 24.97 11.27
N GLY A 569 6.28 24.29 12.32
CA GLY A 569 5.56 24.19 13.60
C GLY A 569 5.59 25.44 14.44
N LYS A 570 6.61 26.27 14.22
CA LYS A 570 6.67 27.60 14.85
C LYS A 570 5.65 28.56 14.23
N ILE A 571 5.20 28.29 12.99
CA ILE A 571 4.37 29.21 12.19
C ILE A 571 2.91 28.74 12.09
N LEU A 572 2.66 27.43 11.89
CA LEU A 572 1.31 26.91 11.62
C LEU A 572 0.59 26.34 12.85
N ASP A 573 1.31 25.84 13.87
CA ASP A 573 0.66 25.14 14.99
C ASP A 573 0.13 26.13 16.03
N SER A 574 -1.18 26.38 15.98
CA SER A 574 -1.85 27.32 16.87
C SER A 574 -2.62 26.64 18.00
N THR A 575 -3.11 25.41 17.79
CA THR A 575 -3.88 24.65 18.79
C THR A 575 -3.01 23.58 19.48
N PRO A 576 -3.27 23.24 20.76
CA PRO A 576 -2.60 22.12 21.44
C PRO A 576 -2.76 20.80 20.66
N ARG A 577 -3.96 20.55 20.09
CA ARG A 577 -4.25 19.39 19.26
C ARG A 577 -3.36 19.29 18.02
N GLN A 578 -3.08 20.40 17.35
CA GLN A 578 -2.17 20.43 16.20
C GLN A 578 -0.74 20.07 16.61
N LYS A 579 -0.27 20.61 17.75
CA LYS A 579 1.06 20.32 18.30
C LYS A 579 1.19 18.85 18.72
N TRP A 580 0.18 18.32 19.41
CA TRP A 580 0.16 16.91 19.82
C TRP A 580 0.08 15.98 18.61
N ASN A 581 -0.81 16.23 17.64
CA ASN A 581 -0.93 15.40 16.44
C ASN A 581 0.37 15.38 15.62
N ARG A 582 1.05 16.52 15.50
CA ARG A 582 2.33 16.60 14.82
C ARG A 582 3.43 15.81 15.54
N TYR A 583 3.45 15.85 16.87
CA TYR A 583 4.43 15.13 17.66
C TYR A 583 4.11 13.64 17.82
N ASN A 584 2.85 13.23 17.76
CA ASN A 584 2.49 11.82 17.94
C ASN A 584 2.26 11.10 16.62
N ARG A 585 1.56 11.71 15.64
CA ARG A 585 1.28 11.03 14.38
C ARG A 585 2.53 10.83 13.54
N LEU A 586 2.65 9.63 12.98
CA LEU A 586 3.69 9.24 12.05
C LEU A 586 3.23 9.43 10.61
N SER A 587 4.20 9.58 9.70
CA SER A 587 3.90 9.54 8.26
C SER A 587 3.57 8.11 7.85
N LEU A 588 2.53 7.95 7.03
CA LEU A 588 2.06 6.66 6.54
C LEU A 588 2.52 6.44 5.09
N PRO A 589 3.00 5.23 4.73
CA PRO A 589 3.38 4.91 3.36
C PRO A 589 2.13 4.81 2.48
N HIS A 590 2.18 5.46 1.31
CA HIS A 590 1.10 5.38 0.31
C HIS A 590 1.50 4.37 -0.77
N TRP A 591 1.18 3.10 -0.53
CA TRP A 591 1.64 2.00 -1.38
C TRP A 591 1.21 2.12 -2.85
N GLY A 592 0.01 2.63 -3.14
CA GLY A 592 -0.46 2.84 -4.51
C GLY A 592 0.31 3.91 -5.30
N VAL A 593 1.21 4.66 -4.64
CA VAL A 593 2.09 5.66 -5.26
C VAL A 593 3.55 5.17 -5.27
N ILE A 594 3.99 4.55 -4.18
CA ILE A 594 5.37 4.09 -4.01
C ILE A 594 5.71 2.94 -4.96
N TYR A 595 4.83 1.94 -5.10
CA TYR A 595 5.04 0.79 -5.97
C TYR A 595 5.26 1.20 -7.44
N PRO A 596 4.36 1.99 -8.08
CA PRO A 596 4.51 2.37 -9.48
C PRO A 596 5.81 3.10 -9.83
N LEU A 597 6.36 3.89 -8.89
CA LEU A 597 7.64 4.60 -9.10
C LEU A 597 8.80 3.62 -9.24
N VAL A 598 8.85 2.59 -8.38
CA VAL A 598 9.88 1.54 -8.44
C VAL A 598 9.62 0.57 -9.59
N GLU A 599 8.37 0.18 -9.81
CA GLU A 599 7.97 -0.68 -10.92
C GLU A 599 8.37 -0.09 -12.28
N LEU A 600 8.29 1.24 -12.43
CA LEU A 600 8.78 1.92 -13.64
C LEU A 600 10.28 1.70 -13.85
N LEU A 601 11.10 1.86 -12.80
CA LEU A 601 12.54 1.59 -12.87
C LEU A 601 12.79 0.13 -13.29
N VAL A 602 12.05 -0.80 -12.70
CA VAL A 602 12.14 -2.22 -13.05
C VAL A 602 11.77 -2.46 -14.52
N CYS A 603 10.67 -1.87 -14.98
CA CYS A 603 10.19 -1.95 -16.35
C CYS A 603 11.22 -1.41 -17.36
N ILE A 604 11.83 -0.25 -17.08
CA ILE A 604 12.83 0.38 -17.95
C ILE A 604 14.06 -0.52 -18.04
N TYR A 605 14.62 -1.01 -16.93
CA TYR A 605 15.84 -1.80 -17.02
C TYR A 605 15.61 -3.15 -17.70
N ILE A 606 14.45 -3.78 -17.51
CA ILE A 606 14.12 -5.04 -18.20
C ILE A 606 14.08 -4.79 -19.70
N THR A 607 13.43 -3.70 -20.14
CA THR A 607 13.33 -3.33 -21.55
C THR A 607 14.70 -3.07 -22.18
N TYR A 608 15.59 -2.39 -21.46
CA TYR A 608 16.94 -2.07 -21.95
C TYR A 608 18.00 -3.13 -21.67
N SER A 609 17.71 -4.18 -20.92
CA SER A 609 18.70 -5.18 -20.48
C SER A 609 19.50 -5.81 -21.63
N ILE A 610 18.85 -6.08 -22.77
CA ILE A 610 19.48 -6.65 -23.97
C ILE A 610 19.91 -5.54 -24.96
N ILE A 611 19.17 -4.42 -25.01
CA ILE A 611 19.41 -3.33 -25.97
C ILE A 611 20.66 -2.52 -25.58
N SER A 612 20.78 -2.15 -24.32
CA SER A 612 21.90 -1.40 -23.75
C SER A 612 22.26 -1.98 -22.37
N PRO A 613 23.04 -3.06 -22.32
CA PRO A 613 23.32 -3.80 -21.09
C PRO A 613 23.96 -2.95 -19.98
N MET A 614 24.71 -1.89 -20.35
CA MET A 614 25.33 -0.97 -19.39
C MET A 614 24.34 -0.34 -18.40
N LEU A 615 23.07 -0.20 -18.78
CA LEU A 615 22.03 0.33 -17.91
C LEU A 615 21.81 -0.54 -16.65
N LEU A 616 22.13 -1.84 -16.70
CA LEU A 616 21.97 -2.75 -15.56
C LEU A 616 22.89 -2.42 -14.36
N ILE A 617 24.08 -1.85 -14.60
CA ILE A 617 24.98 -1.41 -13.51
C ILE A 617 24.29 -0.30 -12.72
N PHE A 618 23.78 0.70 -13.43
CA PHE A 618 23.15 1.86 -12.83
C PHE A 618 21.83 1.50 -12.15
N SER A 619 21.04 0.60 -12.75
CA SER A 619 19.81 0.12 -12.12
C SER A 619 20.10 -0.70 -10.85
N SER A 620 21.17 -1.50 -10.83
CA SER A 620 21.58 -2.25 -9.64
C SER A 620 21.98 -1.32 -8.48
N ILE A 621 22.83 -0.32 -8.75
CA ILE A 621 23.23 0.68 -7.74
C ILE A 621 22.00 1.44 -7.22
N ALA A 622 21.13 1.91 -8.13
CA ALA A 622 19.93 2.65 -7.77
C ALA A 622 18.98 1.81 -6.89
N LEU A 623 18.63 0.59 -7.30
CA LEU A 623 17.70 -0.27 -6.56
C LEU A 623 18.29 -0.74 -5.23
N CYS A 624 19.61 -0.98 -5.16
CA CYS A 624 20.29 -1.26 -3.90
C CYS A 624 20.19 -0.07 -2.93
N PHE A 625 20.43 1.15 -3.41
CA PHE A 625 20.33 2.33 -2.56
C PHE A 625 18.88 2.62 -2.13
N PHE A 626 17.89 2.43 -3.02
CA PHE A 626 16.47 2.47 -2.64
C PHE A 626 16.14 1.43 -1.57
N SER A 627 16.64 0.20 -1.70
CA SER A 627 16.41 -0.85 -0.71
C SER A 627 16.92 -0.46 0.67
N LEU A 628 18.11 0.14 0.76
CA LEU A 628 18.70 0.62 2.00
C LEU A 628 17.89 1.78 2.61
N ALA A 629 17.50 2.77 1.80
CA ALA A 629 16.76 3.93 2.26
C ALA A 629 15.36 3.55 2.79
N TYR A 630 14.66 2.63 2.10
CA TYR A 630 13.36 2.16 2.56
C TYR A 630 13.46 1.17 3.73
N LEU A 631 14.51 0.36 3.81
CA LEU A 631 14.77 -0.50 4.97
C LEU A 631 14.91 0.33 6.25
N TYR A 632 15.63 1.46 6.20
CA TYR A 632 15.73 2.37 7.35
C TYR A 632 14.40 3.06 7.67
N ASN A 633 13.77 3.70 6.68
CA ASN A 633 12.58 4.52 6.93
C ASN A 633 11.36 3.68 7.36
N LEU A 634 11.17 2.48 6.80
CA LEU A 634 10.05 1.61 7.21
C LEU A 634 10.24 1.01 8.60
N ASN A 635 11.48 0.89 9.08
CA ASN A 635 11.74 0.40 10.43
C ASN A 635 11.55 1.53 11.47
N TYR A 636 12.17 2.68 11.27
CA TYR A 636 12.28 3.69 12.33
C TYR A 636 11.32 4.89 12.21
N VAL A 637 10.74 5.13 11.04
CA VAL A 637 10.13 6.44 10.72
C VAL A 637 8.65 6.31 10.38
N TYR A 638 8.33 5.47 9.40
CA TYR A 638 6.96 5.30 8.92
C TYR A 638 6.14 4.46 9.88
N GLY A 639 4.92 4.92 10.16
CA GLY A 639 3.91 4.13 10.88
C GLY A 639 3.24 3.11 9.96
N PHE A 640 2.45 2.20 10.56
CA PHE A 640 1.71 1.21 9.80
C PHE A 640 0.46 1.82 9.19
N SER A 641 0.31 1.65 7.87
CA SER A 641 -0.98 1.89 7.22
C SER A 641 -1.96 0.77 7.59
N TYR A 642 -3.17 0.85 7.08
CA TYR A 642 -4.07 -0.30 7.05
C TYR A 642 -3.39 -1.50 6.36
N ASP A 643 -3.76 -2.71 6.79
CA ASP A 643 -3.12 -3.96 6.38
C ASP A 643 -3.62 -4.44 5.01
N LEU A 644 -2.84 -4.22 3.95
CA LEU A 644 -3.15 -4.76 2.61
C LEU A 644 -2.69 -6.20 2.43
N LYS A 645 -2.10 -6.81 3.46
CA LYS A 645 -1.68 -8.21 3.50
C LYS A 645 -0.72 -8.59 2.36
N GLY A 646 0.05 -7.64 1.85
CA GLY A 646 0.99 -7.79 0.74
C GLY A 646 0.36 -7.81 -0.65
N ARG A 647 -0.92 -7.44 -0.84
CA ARG A 647 -1.59 -7.55 -2.16
C ARG A 647 -0.97 -6.68 -3.26
N ASN A 648 -0.41 -5.53 -2.89
CA ASN A 648 0.29 -4.65 -3.82
C ASN A 648 1.52 -5.33 -4.44
N TYR A 649 2.18 -6.22 -3.69
CA TYR A 649 3.34 -6.97 -4.16
C TYR A 649 2.97 -7.95 -5.28
N VAL A 650 1.87 -8.70 -5.12
CA VAL A 650 1.37 -9.60 -6.18
C VAL A 650 1.03 -8.82 -7.44
N ARG A 651 0.37 -7.66 -7.28
CA ARG A 651 0.07 -6.78 -8.42
C ARG A 651 1.34 -6.29 -9.10
N ALA A 652 2.36 -5.88 -8.34
CA ALA A 652 3.66 -5.47 -8.84
C ALA A 652 4.37 -6.58 -9.63
N LEU A 653 4.35 -7.81 -9.12
CA LEU A 653 4.92 -8.98 -9.81
C LEU A 653 4.24 -9.24 -11.16
N PHE A 654 2.92 -9.09 -11.25
CA PHE A 654 2.21 -9.19 -12.54
C PHE A 654 2.47 -8.00 -13.46
N GLN A 655 2.70 -6.80 -12.92
CA GLN A 655 3.04 -5.62 -13.73
C GLN A 655 4.42 -5.72 -14.39
N ILE A 656 5.33 -6.53 -13.85
CA ILE A 656 6.64 -6.80 -14.50
C ILE A 656 6.48 -7.45 -15.87
N PHE A 657 5.40 -8.23 -16.10
CA PHE A 657 5.12 -8.75 -17.43
C PHE A 657 4.93 -7.64 -18.48
N VAL A 658 4.48 -6.44 -18.09
CA VAL A 658 4.42 -5.30 -19.01
C VAL A 658 5.84 -4.92 -19.47
N GLY A 659 6.81 -4.90 -18.56
CA GLY A 659 8.22 -4.68 -18.91
C GLY A 659 8.80 -5.79 -19.79
N LEU A 660 8.45 -7.07 -19.53
CA LEU A 660 8.85 -8.19 -20.39
C LEU A 660 8.24 -8.07 -21.80
N TYR A 661 6.95 -7.77 -21.91
CA TYR A 661 6.30 -7.58 -23.21
C TYR A 661 6.89 -6.40 -23.97
N LEU A 662 7.16 -5.27 -23.29
CA LEU A 662 7.83 -4.14 -23.93
C LEU A 662 9.24 -4.54 -24.41
N ALA A 663 10.01 -5.27 -23.61
CA ALA A 663 11.32 -5.79 -24.01
C ALA A 663 11.23 -6.70 -25.25
N GLU A 664 10.33 -7.67 -25.25
CA GLU A 664 10.12 -8.63 -26.35
C GLU A 664 9.63 -7.95 -27.63
N ILE A 665 8.64 -7.06 -27.54
CA ILE A 665 8.10 -6.29 -28.67
C ILE A 665 9.17 -5.38 -29.27
N CYS A 666 9.98 -4.72 -28.44
CA CYS A 666 11.03 -3.84 -28.93
C CYS A 666 12.19 -4.60 -29.54
N LEU A 667 12.58 -5.75 -28.98
CA LEU A 667 13.54 -6.66 -29.61
C LEU A 667 13.02 -7.20 -30.94
N LEU A 668 11.73 -7.54 -31.02
CA LEU A 668 11.09 -7.96 -32.27
C LEU A 668 11.24 -6.88 -33.34
N GLY A 669 10.93 -5.62 -33.01
CA GLY A 669 11.09 -4.47 -33.91
C GLY A 669 12.53 -4.30 -34.37
N LEU A 670 13.49 -4.41 -33.45
CA LEU A 670 14.92 -4.33 -33.75
C LEU A 670 15.40 -5.45 -34.69
N PHE A 671 14.89 -6.68 -34.58
CA PHE A 671 15.25 -7.77 -35.50
C PHE A 671 14.63 -7.61 -36.88
N ILE A 672 13.40 -7.10 -36.97
CA ILE A 672 12.74 -6.75 -38.24
C ILE A 672 13.58 -5.70 -38.97
N MET A 673 13.96 -4.64 -38.26
CA MET A 673 14.81 -3.57 -38.77
C MET A 673 16.18 -4.06 -39.24
N ALA A 674 16.77 -4.99 -38.49
CA ALA A 674 18.05 -5.61 -38.85
C ALA A 674 17.93 -6.68 -39.96
N LYS A 675 16.74 -6.90 -40.53
CA LYS A 675 16.44 -7.92 -41.56
C LYS A 675 16.99 -9.31 -41.17
N SER A 676 16.80 -9.68 -39.90
CA SER A 676 17.33 -10.91 -39.28
C SER A 676 16.20 -11.85 -38.87
N TRP A 677 15.70 -12.61 -39.85
CA TRP A 677 14.49 -13.44 -39.73
C TRP A 677 14.60 -14.59 -38.72
N GLY A 678 15.76 -15.25 -38.61
CA GLY A 678 15.95 -16.35 -37.65
C GLY A 678 15.76 -15.91 -36.19
N PRO A 679 16.55 -14.92 -35.71
CA PRO A 679 16.35 -14.29 -34.40
C PRO A 679 14.93 -13.78 -34.15
N MET A 680 14.28 -13.21 -35.18
CA MET A 680 12.90 -12.74 -35.11
C MET A 680 11.91 -13.87 -34.77
N VAL A 681 11.96 -14.99 -35.50
CA VAL A 681 11.06 -16.14 -35.26
C VAL A 681 11.26 -16.72 -33.87
N LEU A 682 12.52 -16.87 -33.44
CA LEU A 682 12.84 -17.33 -32.08
C LEU A 682 12.27 -16.38 -31.01
N ASN A 683 12.37 -15.07 -31.19
CA ASN A 683 11.79 -14.11 -30.26
C ASN A 683 10.25 -14.23 -30.16
N ILE A 684 9.56 -14.50 -31.28
CA ILE A 684 8.10 -14.75 -31.30
C ILE A 684 7.74 -16.00 -30.49
N ILE A 685 8.49 -17.09 -30.65
CA ILE A 685 8.26 -18.34 -29.90
C ILE A 685 8.34 -18.08 -28.39
N PHE A 686 9.36 -17.32 -27.96
CA PHE A 686 9.52 -16.99 -26.54
C PHE A 686 8.43 -16.06 -26.03
N MET A 687 7.99 -15.08 -26.83
CA MET A 687 6.85 -14.22 -26.49
C MET A 687 5.56 -15.04 -26.25
N ILE A 688 5.31 -16.08 -27.04
CA ILE A 688 4.19 -17.01 -26.81
C ILE A 688 4.36 -17.74 -25.48
N LEU A 689 5.57 -18.23 -25.17
CA LEU A 689 5.89 -18.86 -23.88
C LEU A 689 5.63 -17.90 -22.70
N THR A 690 6.02 -16.63 -22.83
CA THR A 690 5.77 -15.58 -21.82
C THR A 690 4.27 -15.38 -21.59
N VAL A 691 3.45 -15.36 -22.65
CA VAL A 691 1.98 -15.30 -22.53
C VAL A 691 1.41 -16.53 -21.81
N VAL A 692 1.85 -17.73 -22.19
CA VAL A 692 1.41 -18.98 -21.54
C VAL A 692 1.77 -18.98 -20.05
N ALA A 693 3.00 -18.59 -19.70
CA ALA A 693 3.46 -18.49 -18.31
C ALA A 693 2.62 -17.48 -17.50
N HIS A 694 2.36 -16.30 -18.08
CA HIS A 694 1.54 -15.27 -17.42
C HIS A 694 0.10 -15.75 -17.14
N LEU A 695 -0.53 -16.42 -18.12
CA LEU A 695 -1.87 -17.00 -17.94
C LEU A 695 -1.88 -18.11 -16.90
N TYR A 696 -0.86 -18.97 -16.91
CA TYR A 696 -0.70 -20.03 -15.91
C TYR A 696 -0.55 -19.45 -14.49
N PHE A 697 0.30 -18.45 -14.29
CA PHE A 697 0.49 -17.81 -12.98
C PHE A 697 -0.79 -17.16 -12.46
N LYS A 698 -1.55 -16.48 -13.34
CA LYS A 698 -2.85 -15.90 -12.95
C LYS A 698 -3.83 -16.96 -12.48
N ARG A 699 -3.98 -18.05 -13.23
CA ARG A 699 -4.89 -19.15 -12.87
C ARG A 699 -4.47 -19.86 -11.59
N ARG A 700 -3.16 -20.03 -11.36
CA ARG A 700 -2.60 -20.77 -10.23
C ARG A 700 -2.63 -20.00 -8.91
N PHE A 701 -2.28 -18.70 -8.93
CA PHE A 701 -2.02 -17.93 -7.70
C PHE A 701 -3.13 -16.95 -7.31
N LEU A 702 -3.85 -16.34 -8.26
CA LEU A 702 -4.88 -15.36 -7.91
C LEU A 702 -6.01 -15.90 -7.01
N PRO A 703 -6.50 -17.15 -7.20
CA PRO A 703 -7.52 -17.70 -6.29
C PRO A 703 -7.04 -17.80 -4.83
N LEU A 704 -5.74 -18.00 -4.61
CA LEU A 704 -5.12 -18.15 -3.30
C LEU A 704 -4.72 -16.81 -2.65
N VAL A 705 -4.98 -15.69 -3.30
CA VAL A 705 -4.73 -14.36 -2.70
C VAL A 705 -5.80 -14.03 -1.67
N ASP A 706 -7.06 -14.42 -1.88
CA ASP A 706 -8.15 -14.08 -0.97
C ASP A 706 -8.67 -15.30 -0.18
N ALA A 707 -8.56 -16.52 -0.71
CA ALA A 707 -8.97 -17.76 -0.05
C ALA A 707 -7.83 -18.43 0.73
N ILE A 708 -8.13 -18.91 1.94
CA ILE A 708 -7.23 -19.77 2.73
C ILE A 708 -7.79 -21.19 2.71
N PRO A 709 -7.06 -22.21 2.23
CA PRO A 709 -7.55 -23.58 2.25
C PRO A 709 -7.82 -24.05 3.68
N LEU A 710 -8.91 -24.77 3.91
CA LEU A 710 -9.34 -25.24 5.22
C LEU A 710 -8.37 -26.28 5.78
N SER A 711 -7.75 -27.09 4.93
CA SER A 711 -6.66 -27.99 5.31
C SER A 711 -5.50 -27.27 6.00
N VAL A 712 -5.18 -26.05 5.57
CA VAL A 712 -4.09 -25.24 6.14
C VAL A 712 -4.49 -24.69 7.52
N ILE A 713 -5.76 -24.30 7.69
CA ILE A 713 -6.29 -23.85 8.99
C ILE A 713 -6.27 -25.02 9.98
N ASN A 714 -6.81 -26.18 9.59
CA ASN A 714 -6.81 -27.38 10.44
C ASN A 714 -5.39 -27.83 10.80
N HIS A 715 -4.45 -27.77 9.85
CA HIS A 715 -3.05 -28.06 10.10
C HIS A 715 -2.39 -27.07 11.06
N SER A 716 -2.82 -25.80 11.05
CA SER A 716 -2.27 -24.78 11.94
C SER A 716 -2.78 -24.86 13.37
N GLU A 717 -4.00 -25.38 13.56
CA GLU A 717 -4.67 -25.59 14.84
C GLU A 717 -4.37 -26.98 15.43
N ASP A 718 -3.52 -27.79 14.77
CA ASP A 718 -3.22 -29.19 15.13
C ASP A 718 -4.48 -30.08 15.27
N VAL A 719 -5.54 -29.72 14.52
CA VAL A 719 -6.83 -30.43 14.53
C VAL A 719 -6.79 -31.56 13.50
N GLY A 720 -6.44 -32.77 13.95
CA GLY A 720 -6.37 -33.99 13.13
C GLY A 720 -5.06 -34.13 12.33
N ASN A 721 -4.88 -35.27 11.65
CA ASN A 721 -3.66 -35.58 10.89
C ASN A 721 -3.63 -34.89 9.50
N PHE A 722 -3.99 -33.61 9.41
CA PHE A 722 -3.94 -32.86 8.16
C PHE A 722 -2.51 -32.39 7.85
N VAL A 723 -2.09 -32.60 6.61
CA VAL A 723 -0.76 -32.20 6.11
C VAL A 723 -0.89 -31.01 5.17
N TYR A 724 0.00 -30.03 5.30
CA TYR A 724 0.03 -28.87 4.39
C TYR A 724 0.20 -29.31 2.92
N PRO A 725 -0.69 -28.91 2.00
CA PRO A 725 -0.62 -29.30 0.59
C PRO A 725 0.49 -28.52 -0.15
N ALA A 726 1.76 -28.92 0.01
CA ALA A 726 2.91 -28.15 -0.50
C ALA A 726 2.96 -28.01 -2.04
N ARG A 727 2.41 -28.96 -2.81
CA ARG A 727 2.50 -28.96 -4.28
C ARG A 727 1.64 -27.87 -4.91
N ASP A 728 0.39 -27.75 -4.48
CA ASP A 728 -0.60 -26.83 -5.04
C ASP A 728 -1.05 -25.75 -4.03
N GLN A 729 -0.50 -25.73 -2.82
CA GLN A 729 -0.83 -24.79 -1.73
C GLN A 729 -2.33 -24.74 -1.43
N GLY A 730 -3.05 -25.85 -1.68
CA GLY A 730 -4.49 -26.00 -1.46
C GLY A 730 -5.37 -25.36 -2.53
N LEU A 731 -4.84 -25.12 -3.74
CA LEU A 731 -5.64 -24.61 -4.86
C LEU A 731 -6.78 -25.56 -5.22
N SER A 732 -6.52 -26.86 -5.31
CA SER A 732 -7.54 -27.84 -5.69
C SER A 732 -8.71 -27.85 -4.71
N GLU A 733 -8.44 -27.72 -3.42
CA GLU A 733 -9.44 -27.64 -2.36
C GLU A 733 -10.34 -26.40 -2.53
N VAL A 734 -9.74 -25.21 -2.71
CA VAL A 734 -10.47 -23.95 -2.91
C VAL A 734 -11.34 -23.99 -4.17
N LEU A 735 -10.84 -24.60 -5.25
CA LEU A 735 -11.60 -24.73 -6.49
C LEU A 735 -12.77 -25.71 -6.36
N GLN A 736 -12.58 -26.84 -5.68
CA GLN A 736 -13.63 -27.83 -5.44
C GLN A 736 -14.74 -27.27 -4.54
N ALA A 737 -14.40 -26.54 -3.49
CA ALA A 737 -15.37 -25.94 -2.57
C ALA A 737 -16.30 -24.92 -3.27
N GLY A 738 -15.81 -24.27 -4.33
CA GLY A 738 -16.59 -23.33 -5.14
C GLY A 738 -17.32 -23.94 -6.33
N ASP A 739 -17.18 -25.25 -6.60
CA ASP A 739 -17.79 -25.90 -7.75
C ASP A 739 -19.25 -26.29 -7.44
N PRO A 740 -20.24 -25.68 -8.13
CA PRO A 740 -21.64 -26.01 -7.90
C PRO A 740 -21.98 -27.45 -8.28
N SER A 741 -21.23 -28.10 -9.18
CA SER A 741 -21.48 -29.50 -9.57
C SER A 741 -21.10 -30.49 -8.47
N VAL A 742 -20.03 -30.19 -7.73
CA VAL A 742 -19.57 -30.97 -6.58
C VAL A 742 -20.49 -30.73 -5.38
N ALA A 743 -20.85 -29.47 -5.13
CA ALA A 743 -21.79 -29.13 -4.06
C ALA A 743 -23.20 -29.67 -4.30
N ALA A 744 -23.68 -29.70 -5.55
CA ALA A 744 -25.00 -30.24 -5.89
C ALA A 744 -25.10 -31.76 -5.73
N GLY A 745 -23.98 -32.50 -5.78
CA GLY A 745 -23.95 -33.95 -5.54
C GLY A 745 -24.29 -34.34 -4.09
N ASP A 746 -23.99 -33.45 -3.13
CA ASP A 746 -24.26 -33.64 -1.70
C ASP A 746 -25.49 -32.84 -1.20
N ILE A 747 -26.16 -32.07 -2.09
CA ILE A 747 -27.46 -31.45 -1.83
C ILE A 747 -28.56 -32.38 -2.33
N VAL A 748 -28.61 -33.60 -1.78
CA VAL A 748 -29.83 -34.42 -1.79
C VAL A 748 -30.64 -34.01 -0.55
N THR A 749 -31.72 -33.28 -0.80
CA THR A 749 -32.91 -33.09 0.06
C THR A 749 -32.79 -33.58 1.51
N VAL A 750 -32.66 -32.64 2.45
CA VAL A 750 -32.92 -32.89 3.87
C VAL A 750 -34.44 -33.02 4.06
N THR A 751 -34.93 -34.25 4.03
CA THR A 751 -36.13 -34.69 4.74
C THR A 751 -35.73 -35.88 5.61
N GLY A 752 -35.74 -35.69 6.93
CA GLY A 752 -35.69 -36.77 7.92
C GLY A 752 -34.30 -37.29 8.29
N ASP A 753 -33.95 -37.12 9.57
CA ASP A 753 -33.00 -37.89 10.39
C ASP A 753 -31.92 -38.73 9.70
N LYS A 754 -30.77 -38.11 9.44
CA LYS A 754 -29.39 -38.58 9.72
C LYS A 754 -28.39 -37.69 8.99
N VAL A 755 -27.52 -37.00 9.75
CA VAL A 755 -26.47 -36.14 9.19
C VAL A 755 -25.11 -36.80 9.40
N VAL A 756 -24.52 -37.32 8.32
CA VAL A 756 -23.08 -37.61 8.22
C VAL A 756 -22.66 -37.32 6.77
N GLY A 757 -21.72 -36.39 6.55
CA GLY A 757 -21.08 -36.26 5.23
C GLY A 757 -20.60 -34.86 4.87
N LEU A 758 -19.44 -34.46 5.39
CA LEU A 758 -18.57 -33.44 4.77
C LEU A 758 -17.12 -33.58 5.27
N LEU A 759 -16.91 -34.23 6.42
CA LEU A 759 -15.59 -34.45 7.01
C LEU A 759 -14.87 -35.75 6.61
N SER A 760 -15.55 -36.74 6.03
CA SER A 760 -14.91 -38.03 5.67
C SER A 760 -14.39 -38.11 4.23
N GLY A 761 -14.96 -37.36 3.28
CA GLY A 761 -14.57 -37.41 1.86
C GLY A 761 -13.26 -36.71 1.51
N LEU A 762 -12.85 -35.71 2.32
CA LEU A 762 -11.62 -34.93 2.08
C LEU A 762 -10.36 -35.58 2.68
N SER A 763 -10.50 -36.71 3.40
CA SER A 763 -9.39 -37.40 4.08
C SER A 763 -8.65 -38.43 3.19
N GLY A 764 -9.09 -38.67 1.96
CA GLY A 764 -8.54 -39.69 1.08
C GLY A 764 -7.38 -39.26 0.17
N SER A 765 -6.34 -38.58 0.64
CA SER A 765 -5.12 -38.41 -0.16
C SER A 765 -4.21 -39.64 -0.03
N LYS A 766 -4.40 -40.62 -0.93
CA LYS A 766 -3.45 -41.73 -1.08
C LYS A 766 -2.10 -41.21 -1.61
N ASN A 767 -1.02 -41.54 -0.89
CA ASN A 767 0.38 -41.33 -1.28
C ASN A 767 0.67 -41.73 -2.75
N PRO A 768 1.14 -40.81 -3.61
CA PRO A 768 1.63 -41.15 -4.93
C PRO A 768 3.16 -41.30 -4.90
N ASN A 769 3.66 -42.29 -4.17
CA ASN A 769 5.07 -42.71 -4.21
C ASN A 769 5.17 -44.23 -3.96
N SER A 770 4.76 -45.02 -4.95
CA SER A 770 5.36 -46.34 -5.18
C SER A 770 5.29 -46.63 -6.67
N SER A 771 6.45 -46.66 -7.31
CA SER A 771 6.64 -47.03 -8.70
C SER A 771 6.81 -48.54 -8.83
N ALA A 772 6.07 -49.11 -9.79
CA ALA A 772 6.43 -50.23 -10.67
C ALA A 772 7.05 -51.52 -10.07
N GLY A 773 6.30 -52.62 -10.20
CA GLY A 773 6.79 -54.01 -10.26
C GLY A 773 5.83 -54.85 -11.12
N PRO A 774 6.31 -55.83 -11.93
CA PRO A 774 5.57 -56.44 -13.05
C PRO A 774 4.61 -57.57 -12.62
N PRO A 775 3.75 -58.10 -13.53
CA PRO A 775 2.58 -58.86 -13.12
C PRO A 775 2.80 -60.39 -13.05
N SER A 776 1.90 -61.01 -12.29
CA SER A 776 1.46 -62.42 -12.32
C SER A 776 2.39 -63.50 -11.74
N SER A 777 1.91 -64.23 -10.73
CA SER A 777 1.33 -65.58 -10.87
C SER A 777 1.10 -66.26 -9.50
N SER A 778 0.06 -67.10 -9.48
CA SER A 778 -0.11 -68.35 -8.73
C SER A 778 -0.17 -68.38 -7.19
N ASP A 779 -1.31 -68.93 -6.74
CA ASP A 779 -1.43 -70.05 -5.79
C ASP A 779 -1.61 -69.82 -4.29
N GLN A 780 -2.88 -70.07 -3.91
CA GLN A 780 -3.35 -71.09 -2.97
C GLN A 780 -2.95 -71.05 -1.49
N LYS A 781 -4.01 -71.32 -0.70
CA LYS A 781 -4.07 -72.05 0.58
C LYS A 781 -3.62 -71.28 1.81
N GLN A 782 -4.18 -71.47 3.00
CA GLN A 782 -5.39 -72.10 3.53
C GLN A 782 -5.27 -71.86 5.04
N SER A 783 -6.35 -71.46 5.72
CA SER A 783 -6.72 -71.82 7.11
C SER A 783 -5.71 -71.54 8.27
N ARG A 784 -6.10 -71.07 9.45
CA ARG A 784 -7.04 -71.71 10.40
C ARG A 784 -7.19 -70.78 11.62
N LEU A 785 -8.38 -70.83 12.23
CA LEU A 785 -8.72 -70.34 13.57
C LEU A 785 -7.81 -70.90 14.66
N VAL A 786 -7.63 -70.17 15.78
CA VAL A 786 -7.93 -70.64 17.16
C VAL A 786 -8.16 -69.42 18.08
N SER A 787 -9.21 -69.53 18.88
CA SER A 787 -9.69 -68.68 19.96
C SER A 787 -9.02 -68.98 21.31
N GLY A 788 -9.01 -68.02 22.24
CA GLY A 788 -8.70 -68.26 23.65
C GLY A 788 -8.66 -66.99 24.50
N ASP A 789 -9.65 -66.85 25.38
CA ASP A 789 -9.79 -65.84 26.44
C ASP A 789 -8.66 -65.91 27.48
N THR A 790 -8.31 -64.77 28.09
CA THR A 790 -8.37 -64.56 29.56
C THR A 790 -7.89 -63.16 29.96
N SER A 791 -8.60 -62.60 30.92
CA SER A 791 -8.39 -61.31 31.57
C SER A 791 -7.37 -61.37 32.72
N GLU A 792 -6.85 -60.19 33.07
CA GLU A 792 -6.26 -59.80 34.37
C GLU A 792 -4.86 -60.33 34.73
N SER A 793 -3.85 -59.50 34.51
CA SER A 793 -2.98 -58.98 35.59
C SER A 793 -2.06 -57.88 35.05
N ALA A 794 -2.31 -56.67 35.56
CA ALA A 794 -1.39 -55.92 36.41
C ALA A 794 -0.28 -55.14 35.67
N ASP A 795 -0.61 -53.89 35.36
CA ASP A 795 0.05 -52.72 35.94
C ASP A 795 1.43 -52.98 36.55
N LYS A 796 2.46 -53.00 35.69
CA LYS A 796 3.86 -52.59 36.00
C LYS A 796 4.86 -52.69 34.83
N ALA A 797 4.39 -52.85 33.59
CA ALA A 797 5.24 -52.84 32.40
C ALA A 797 4.98 -51.63 31.45
N ALA A 798 4.09 -50.71 31.84
CA ALA A 798 3.68 -49.58 31.00
C ALA A 798 4.56 -48.31 31.16
N GLU A 799 5.44 -48.26 32.17
CA GLU A 799 6.22 -47.06 32.48
C GLU A 799 7.65 -47.07 31.92
N THR A 800 8.08 -48.16 31.28
CA THR A 800 9.43 -48.27 30.69
C THR A 800 9.43 -48.53 29.18
N ALA A 801 8.25 -48.72 28.57
CA ALA A 801 8.08 -48.85 27.12
C ALA A 801 7.59 -47.56 26.44
N ALA A 802 7.15 -46.55 27.20
CA ALA A 802 6.70 -45.26 26.68
C ALA A 802 7.86 -44.29 26.35
N GLU A 803 9.07 -44.55 26.85
CA GLU A 803 10.24 -43.69 26.60
C GLU A 803 11.13 -44.14 25.42
N SER A 804 10.95 -45.34 24.88
CA SER A 804 11.77 -45.84 23.77
C SER A 804 11.11 -45.78 22.38
N THR A 805 9.78 -45.68 22.31
CA THR A 805 9.03 -45.56 21.03
C THR A 805 8.68 -44.12 20.66
N GLY A 806 8.73 -43.19 21.62
CA GLY A 806 8.60 -41.74 21.36
C GLY A 806 9.84 -41.12 20.71
N LYS A 807 11.04 -41.66 20.97
CA LYS A 807 12.30 -41.15 20.40
C LYS A 807 12.57 -41.59 18.96
N ALA A 808 12.02 -42.71 18.51
CA ALA A 808 12.30 -43.27 17.18
C ALA A 808 11.38 -42.73 16.08
N VAL A 809 10.25 -42.10 16.42
CA VAL A 809 9.33 -41.50 15.44
C VAL A 809 9.65 -40.01 15.19
N ASP A 810 10.14 -39.29 16.20
CA ASP A 810 10.58 -37.90 16.08
C ASP A 810 11.82 -37.71 15.19
N ASP A 811 12.73 -38.69 15.15
CA ASP A 811 13.96 -38.61 14.34
C ASP A 811 13.72 -38.80 12.82
N SER A 812 12.53 -39.28 12.42
CA SER A 812 12.21 -39.52 10.99
C SER A 812 11.41 -38.41 10.31
N LEU A 813 10.78 -37.52 11.09
CA LEU A 813 10.00 -36.38 10.58
C LEU A 813 10.71 -35.02 10.73
N ALA A 814 11.82 -34.98 11.47
CA ALA A 814 12.78 -33.89 11.42
C ALA A 814 13.65 -34.01 10.17
N LEU A 815 13.09 -33.66 9.01
CA LEU A 815 13.90 -33.35 7.82
C LEU A 815 14.86 -32.22 8.22
N SER A 816 16.09 -32.60 8.50
CA SER A 816 17.17 -31.76 9.01
C SER A 816 17.17 -30.39 8.33
N VAL A 817 16.77 -29.35 9.07
CA VAL A 817 16.95 -27.96 8.65
C VAL A 817 18.42 -27.59 8.88
N SER A 818 19.32 -28.25 8.15
CA SER A 818 20.68 -27.77 7.99
C SER A 818 20.65 -26.60 7.03
N LYS A 819 21.13 -25.42 7.44
CA LYS A 819 21.47 -24.34 6.49
C LYS A 819 22.33 -24.97 5.38
N PRO A 820 21.99 -24.84 4.08
CA PRO A 820 22.80 -25.43 3.03
C PRO A 820 24.22 -24.86 3.10
N SER A 821 25.18 -25.71 3.46
CA SER A 821 26.58 -25.33 3.68
C SER A 821 27.31 -25.07 2.36
N SER A 822 26.84 -25.63 1.24
CA SER A 822 27.44 -25.47 -0.09
C SER A 822 26.65 -24.52 -1.00
N LEU A 823 27.38 -23.77 -1.83
CA LEU A 823 26.82 -22.83 -2.82
C LEU A 823 25.91 -23.57 -3.83
N LEU A 824 26.26 -24.81 -4.21
CA LEU A 824 25.44 -25.67 -5.07
C LEU A 824 24.10 -26.06 -4.42
N ALA A 825 24.07 -26.34 -3.12
CA ALA A 825 22.82 -26.61 -2.41
C ALA A 825 21.91 -25.37 -2.35
N LYS A 826 22.49 -24.17 -2.21
CA LYS A 826 21.75 -22.90 -2.30
C LYS A 826 21.15 -22.66 -3.70
N ILE A 827 21.91 -22.97 -4.75
CA ILE A 827 21.42 -22.90 -6.13
C ILE A 827 20.30 -23.93 -6.38
N LYS A 828 20.49 -25.18 -5.95
CA LYS A 828 19.46 -26.23 -6.08
C LYS A 828 18.17 -25.88 -5.32
N GLY A 829 18.30 -25.30 -4.13
CA GLY A 829 17.18 -24.76 -3.35
C GLY A 829 16.50 -23.56 -4.01
N TYR A 830 17.26 -22.69 -4.69
CA TYR A 830 16.68 -21.60 -5.50
C TYR A 830 15.73 -22.14 -6.57
N PHE A 831 16.11 -23.23 -7.24
CA PHE A 831 15.31 -23.87 -8.29
C PHE A 831 14.16 -24.76 -7.79
N SER A 832 14.05 -24.98 -6.47
CA SER A 832 13.07 -25.89 -5.86
C SER A 832 12.24 -25.19 -4.77
N PRO A 833 11.32 -24.26 -5.12
CA PRO A 833 10.58 -23.47 -4.15
C PRO A 833 9.70 -24.32 -3.24
N SER A 834 9.15 -25.44 -3.74
CA SER A 834 8.33 -26.37 -2.95
C SER A 834 9.07 -27.06 -1.80
N THR A 835 10.41 -27.09 -1.84
CA THR A 835 11.25 -27.69 -0.79
C THR A 835 11.94 -26.65 0.10
N THR A 836 12.09 -25.41 -0.39
CA THR A 836 12.82 -24.34 0.32
C THR A 836 11.88 -23.32 0.97
N CYS A 837 10.64 -23.21 0.50
CA CYS A 837 9.59 -22.34 1.03
C CYS A 837 8.46 -23.16 1.68
N THR A 838 8.81 -24.22 2.42
CA THR A 838 7.86 -25.10 3.11
C THR A 838 7.11 -24.33 4.20
N TYR A 839 5.83 -24.64 4.41
CA TYR A 839 4.98 -23.97 5.41
C TYR A 839 5.61 -23.86 6.82
N PRO A 840 6.25 -24.89 7.40
CA PRO A 840 6.90 -24.78 8.71
C PRO A 840 8.05 -23.75 8.73
N LEU A 841 8.86 -23.71 7.68
CA LEU A 841 9.97 -22.73 7.57
C LEU A 841 9.45 -21.30 7.47
N VAL A 842 8.30 -21.11 6.83
CA VAL A 842 7.66 -19.82 6.68
C VAL A 842 6.95 -19.40 7.97
N LYS A 843 6.27 -20.34 8.65
CA LYS A 843 5.67 -20.14 9.99
C LYS A 843 6.73 -19.71 11.02
N ASN A 844 7.92 -20.29 10.98
CA ASN A 844 9.05 -19.88 11.85
C ASN A 844 9.57 -18.46 11.57
N ARG A 845 9.21 -17.83 10.44
CA ARG A 845 9.53 -16.42 10.16
C ARG A 845 8.45 -15.46 10.63
N VAL A 846 7.28 -15.96 11.02
CA VAL A 846 6.20 -15.14 11.56
C VAL A 846 6.64 -14.62 12.94
N PRO A 847 6.51 -13.32 13.21
CA PRO A 847 6.87 -12.76 14.52
C PRO A 847 5.96 -13.28 15.63
N GLU A 848 6.51 -13.40 16.84
CA GLU A 848 5.76 -13.83 18.03
C GLU A 848 4.59 -12.90 18.38
N ALA A 849 4.69 -11.61 18.04
CA ALA A 849 3.60 -10.65 18.20
C ALA A 849 2.28 -11.08 17.51
N TYR A 850 2.36 -11.88 16.43
CA TYR A 850 1.17 -12.40 15.75
C TYR A 850 0.53 -13.59 16.47
N ASN A 851 1.19 -14.19 17.46
CA ASN A 851 0.61 -15.25 18.29
C ASN A 851 -0.27 -14.70 19.43
N LEU A 852 -0.30 -13.39 19.62
CA LEU A 852 -1.14 -12.74 20.63
C LEU A 852 -2.54 -12.48 20.06
N PRO A 853 -3.61 -13.10 20.61
CA PRO A 853 -4.97 -12.83 20.16
C PRO A 853 -5.41 -11.41 20.54
N VAL A 854 -6.28 -10.83 19.72
CA VAL A 854 -6.94 -9.55 19.98
C VAL A 854 -8.26 -9.81 20.70
N ASN A 855 -8.40 -9.25 21.89
CA ASN A 855 -9.65 -9.31 22.64
C ASN A 855 -10.43 -8.03 22.38
N TYR A 856 -11.65 -8.17 21.87
CA TYR A 856 -12.58 -7.07 21.67
C TYR A 856 -13.62 -7.06 22.80
N GLU A 857 -14.11 -5.87 23.15
CA GLU A 857 -15.32 -5.75 23.96
C GLU A 857 -16.51 -6.33 23.18
N SER A 858 -17.43 -7.02 23.86
CA SER A 858 -18.59 -7.68 23.24
C SER A 858 -19.44 -6.70 22.42
N ASP A 859 -19.56 -5.46 22.89
CA ASP A 859 -20.33 -4.42 22.22
C ASP A 859 -19.66 -3.97 20.92
N TYR A 860 -18.32 -3.95 20.90
CA TYR A 860 -17.57 -3.64 19.70
C TYR A 860 -17.75 -4.72 18.63
N GLU A 861 -17.68 -6.01 18.97
CA GLU A 861 -17.86 -7.08 17.98
C GLU A 861 -19.21 -7.02 17.28
N ARG A 862 -20.27 -6.68 18.02
CA ARG A 862 -21.63 -6.53 17.48
C ARG A 862 -21.77 -5.31 16.57
N LEU A 863 -21.13 -4.19 16.92
CA LEU A 863 -21.25 -2.91 16.22
C LEU A 863 -20.12 -2.66 15.22
N ALA A 864 -19.11 -3.52 15.14
CA ALA A 864 -17.90 -3.32 14.34
C ALA A 864 -18.22 -2.97 12.88
N TYR A 865 -19.18 -3.66 12.27
CA TYR A 865 -19.61 -3.44 10.89
C TYR A 865 -20.87 -2.58 10.76
N THR A 866 -21.07 -1.65 11.70
CA THR A 866 -21.99 -0.53 11.52
C THR A 866 -21.24 0.71 11.05
N ASP A 867 -21.93 1.62 10.36
CA ASP A 867 -21.29 2.85 9.88
C ASP A 867 -20.74 3.65 11.08
N PRO A 868 -19.45 4.05 11.09
CA PRO A 868 -18.84 4.77 12.20
C PRO A 868 -19.63 6.01 12.62
N CYS A 869 -20.37 6.65 11.71
CA CYS A 869 -21.21 7.80 12.04
C CYS A 869 -22.36 7.47 13.01
N VAL A 870 -22.79 6.21 13.11
CA VAL A 870 -23.82 5.74 14.05
C VAL A 870 -23.28 5.72 15.48
N THR A 871 -22.03 5.27 15.65
CA THR A 871 -21.39 5.16 16.97
C THR A 871 -20.48 6.35 17.32
N GLU A 872 -20.43 7.37 16.46
CA GLU A 872 -19.52 8.51 16.66
C GLU A 872 -19.94 9.36 17.85
N ALA A 873 -19.08 9.39 18.88
CA ALA A 873 -19.27 10.21 20.05
C ALA A 873 -19.28 11.72 19.73
N GLU A 874 -19.80 12.51 20.66
CA GLU A 874 -19.73 13.97 20.58
C GLU A 874 -18.27 14.44 20.62
N PRO A 875 -17.88 15.42 19.77
CA PRO A 875 -16.50 15.88 19.73
C PRO A 875 -16.15 16.70 20.97
N ILE A 876 -14.96 16.44 21.53
CA ILE A 876 -14.40 17.23 22.63
C ILE A 876 -13.46 18.29 22.06
N ILE A 877 -13.81 19.56 22.26
CA ILE A 877 -12.98 20.70 21.85
C ILE A 877 -11.86 20.90 22.86
N TRP A 878 -10.62 20.95 22.37
CA TRP A 878 -9.43 21.03 23.22
C TRP A 878 -8.79 22.43 23.16
N VAL A 879 -8.73 23.09 24.31
CA VAL A 879 -8.28 24.48 24.45
C VAL A 879 -7.10 24.55 25.40
N ALA A 880 -6.17 25.49 25.18
CA ALA A 880 -5.10 25.75 26.12
C ALA A 880 -5.64 26.41 27.41
N LYS A 881 -5.32 25.83 28.57
CA LYS A 881 -5.63 26.41 29.89
C LYS A 881 -4.84 27.69 30.08
N ASP A 882 -5.54 28.80 30.29
CA ASP A 882 -4.91 30.10 30.50
C ASP A 882 -4.98 30.56 31.96
N PRO A 883 -3.96 31.32 32.42
CA PRO A 883 -3.93 31.85 33.78
C PRO A 883 -4.91 33.01 34.01
N MET A 884 -5.69 33.41 33.00
CA MET A 884 -6.67 34.51 33.07
C MET A 884 -8.12 34.04 33.25
N GLY A 885 -8.36 32.72 33.24
CA GLY A 885 -9.71 32.14 33.35
C GLY A 885 -10.60 32.38 32.12
N VAL A 886 -10.02 32.76 30.98
CA VAL A 886 -10.73 33.02 29.72
C VAL A 886 -11.26 31.72 29.12
N SER A 887 -10.45 30.66 29.14
CA SER A 887 -10.80 29.28 28.81
C SER A 887 -11.94 28.79 29.70
N THR A 888 -11.87 29.03 31.01
CA THR A 888 -12.92 28.64 31.96
C THR A 888 -14.26 29.32 31.66
N LYS A 889 -14.28 30.62 31.34
CA LYS A 889 -15.49 31.33 30.88
C LYS A 889 -16.06 30.72 29.59
N GLN A 890 -15.20 30.36 28.64
CA GLN A 890 -15.63 29.77 27.38
C GLN A 890 -16.13 28.34 27.53
N ILE A 891 -15.56 27.57 28.46
CA ILE A 891 -16.10 26.26 28.86
C ILE A 891 -17.53 26.42 29.40
N GLN A 892 -17.76 27.40 30.29
CA GLN A 892 -19.09 27.71 30.82
C GLN A 892 -20.07 28.24 29.76
N PHE A 893 -19.58 28.98 28.76
CA PHE A 893 -20.42 29.47 27.66
C PHE A 893 -20.82 28.33 26.72
N ALA A 894 -19.86 27.52 26.29
CA ALA A 894 -20.09 26.39 25.39
C ALA A 894 -20.98 25.31 26.04
N SER A 895 -20.86 25.11 27.36
CA SER A 895 -21.70 24.16 28.10
C SER A 895 -23.20 24.53 28.06
N LYS A 896 -23.55 25.82 27.91
CA LYS A 896 -24.96 26.26 27.72
C LYS A 896 -25.59 25.70 26.45
N PHE A 897 -24.77 25.37 25.45
CA PHE A 897 -25.21 24.81 24.16
C PHE A 897 -24.99 23.29 24.07
N GLY A 898 -24.64 22.62 25.18
CA GLY A 898 -24.35 21.17 25.17
C GLY A 898 -23.04 20.81 24.46
N VAL A 899 -22.08 21.73 24.40
CA VAL A 899 -20.79 21.52 23.73
C VAL A 899 -19.70 21.24 24.76
N GLN A 900 -18.99 20.11 24.60
CA GLN A 900 -17.91 19.72 25.49
C GLN A 900 -16.61 20.43 25.13
N VAL A 901 -16.16 21.34 25.98
CA VAL A 901 -14.87 22.03 25.88
C VAL A 901 -14.04 21.67 27.11
N LYS A 902 -12.79 21.26 26.90
CA LYS A 902 -11.86 20.89 27.96
C LYS A 902 -10.52 21.58 27.77
N ASP A 903 -9.91 21.98 28.88
CA ASP A 903 -8.56 22.58 28.96
C ASP A 903 -7.54 21.69 29.69
N GLU A 904 -7.94 20.46 30.02
CA GLU A 904 -7.10 19.44 30.66
C GLU A 904 -5.81 19.19 29.85
N ASN A 905 -4.71 18.89 30.56
CA ASN A 905 -3.41 18.53 29.96
C ASN A 905 -2.81 19.59 29.01
N THR A 906 -3.10 20.86 29.26
CA THR A 906 -2.53 21.99 28.51
C THR A 906 -2.08 23.11 29.43
N ASP A 907 -1.11 23.88 28.95
CA ASP A 907 -0.60 25.06 29.66
C ASP A 907 0.06 26.03 28.65
N TYR A 908 0.72 27.07 29.15
CA TYR A 908 1.53 28.00 28.37
C TYR A 908 3.01 27.88 28.76
N ASP A 909 3.90 27.91 27.76
CA ASP A 909 5.34 27.99 28.01
C ASP A 909 5.73 29.38 28.55
N GLU A 910 6.94 29.51 29.09
CA GLU A 910 7.51 30.80 29.56
C GLU A 910 7.49 31.89 28.48
N LYS A 911 7.37 31.50 27.20
CA LYS A 911 7.29 32.40 26.04
C LYS A 911 5.85 32.77 25.68
N GLY A 912 4.85 32.40 26.49
CA GLY A 912 3.43 32.68 26.26
C GLY A 912 2.85 31.95 25.04
N ARG A 913 3.41 30.79 24.68
CA ARG A 913 2.92 29.92 23.60
C ARG A 913 2.24 28.71 24.22
N SER A 914 1.09 28.32 23.65
CA SER A 914 0.37 27.13 24.11
C SER A 914 1.27 25.89 24.07
N ALA A 915 1.20 25.08 25.11
CA ALA A 915 1.86 23.80 25.26
C ALA A 915 0.84 22.75 25.69
N TYR A 916 1.10 21.49 25.38
CA TYR A 916 0.36 20.37 25.95
C TYR A 916 1.27 19.68 26.95
N THR A 917 0.73 19.27 28.10
CA THR A 917 1.44 18.55 29.16
C THR A 917 1.12 17.05 29.15
N GLY A 918 0.06 16.65 28.44
CA GLY A 918 -0.36 15.26 28.33
C GLY A 918 -1.20 15.01 27.07
N ASN A 919 -1.97 13.91 27.10
CA ASN A 919 -2.79 13.50 25.97
C ASN A 919 -4.08 14.35 25.84
N PRO A 920 -4.60 14.51 24.61
CA PRO A 920 -5.91 15.08 24.38
C PRO A 920 -6.99 14.36 25.20
N PRO A 921 -8.05 15.03 25.65
CA PRO A 921 -9.11 14.41 26.45
C PRO A 921 -9.91 13.33 25.72
N ASP A 922 -9.87 13.34 24.38
CA ASP A 922 -10.48 12.34 23.51
C ASP A 922 -9.52 11.18 23.14
N PHE A 923 -8.28 11.22 23.60
CA PHE A 923 -7.31 10.15 23.34
C PHE A 923 -7.38 9.08 24.41
N ASP A 924 -7.79 7.88 24.02
CA ASP A 924 -7.79 6.69 24.86
C ASP A 924 -6.53 5.85 24.59
N PRO A 925 -5.58 5.74 25.54
CA PRO A 925 -4.36 4.96 25.37
C PRO A 925 -4.60 3.45 25.32
N THR A 926 -5.78 2.95 25.69
CA THR A 926 -6.15 1.53 25.56
C THR A 926 -6.62 1.19 24.15
N LYS A 927 -7.14 2.19 23.42
CA LYS A 927 -7.58 2.10 22.01
C LYS A 927 -6.49 2.55 21.05
N LYS A 928 -5.22 2.24 21.33
CA LYS A 928 -4.11 2.46 20.37
C LYS A 928 -4.43 1.65 19.10
N THR A 929 -4.97 2.33 18.09
CA THR A 929 -5.27 1.80 16.75
C THR A 929 -4.01 1.42 16.01
#